data_AF-A0A3M1QRJ2-F1
#
_entry.id   AF-A0A3M1QRJ2-F1
#
_cell.length_a   1.000
_cell.length_b   1.000
_cell.length_c   1.000
_cell.angle_alpha   90.00
_cell.angle_beta   90.00
_cell.angle_gamma   90.00
#
_symmetry.space_group_name_H-M   'P 1'
#
loop_
_entity.id
_entity.type
_entity.pdbx_description
1 polymer ?
#
loop_
_entity_poly.entity_id
_entity_poly.type
_entity_poly.pdbx_seq_one_letter_code
_entity_poly.pdbx_strand_id
1 'polypeptide(L)'
;MRNQRITIILPIILFVISACSVIATEEPSLPTLVPTPSPAPPTNTPAPTTTLVSPPTLPPEATLVAVPQTNASNPAQQAFVRVVHAAPDVPQLDVYAEFAAIATNLGFQQSTQPSGIVEGDYTLRVVPTGNAPEDNTLFETSLSVKGGNSLILLFTGTTDALNLSLFTESNEPLDGNQSRLTIIHAIPRGPDFIITESNAAITPLLVFGQASPPVVLSSGRTLLSFQSGEQTVLTHEINLQERRNHTLLLVGRPDDLDNLSIIEFSNQAPGRANMRVINASAPVGPIDVYLNGVFFTGDVTFGRTSPREEIIIDNYIAEVFRRGEDPTTASPLTSSQININPDDDVVLIFVGEGQTARLVTYRESLAPTAPNTSRITFFNPLDSVPQVRLTSITDSGGDLDNMPDLGYAQTPFTTETESGSYDFIWDQIENGVATDTVEEANDVRLEAGHSYLYLMTGQFNQPLILEDNVGIDESLAVVDTPPTAIPTPALATRVRFVNAVSLRSTVDFQMDEIAIASAIEFGQDSDLIIVDPGVHTLILRAANTGTILTSADVTFDEGNDFSVFAYMDEADSFMLFVVPDFNLTFDGDSAHIRVINLTSNDNVGVSRFAGGNLESFISSMQEEPGLRPSVPFDGREVLAGVQPFSFSNLAVLIPEEYDLALTDSAQNRMIAILSNINLEARAHYDLVLIPEIDFQRMFAFSVVYPFPGGQ
;
A
#
# COMPACT_ATOMS: atom_id res chain seq x y z
N MET A 1 23.48 -32.58 18.47
CA MET A 1 24.37 -31.83 17.53
C MET A 1 24.37 -32.54 16.18
N ARG A 2 24.39 -31.76 15.09
CA ARG A 2 24.79 -32.10 13.71
C ARG A 2 23.95 -33.13 12.92
N ASN A 3 22.80 -32.65 12.46
CA ASN A 3 22.33 -32.54 11.05
C ASN A 3 22.61 -33.67 10.02
N GLN A 4 21.51 -34.06 9.36
CA GLN A 4 21.29 -34.18 7.90
C GLN A 4 22.47 -33.95 6.92
N ARG A 5 22.46 -34.68 5.78
CA ARG A 5 22.08 -34.19 4.40
C ARG A 5 22.36 -35.29 3.33
N ILE A 6 21.42 -35.58 2.41
CA ILE A 6 21.42 -35.30 0.93
C ILE A 6 22.30 -36.25 0.07
N THR A 7 22.07 -36.66 -1.20
CA THR A 7 20.94 -36.81 -2.19
C THR A 7 21.56 -37.54 -3.44
N ILE A 8 21.00 -37.44 -4.67
CA ILE A 8 21.69 -37.56 -6.00
C ILE A 8 21.99 -39.02 -6.48
N ILE A 9 21.93 -39.44 -7.76
CA ILE A 9 21.16 -39.12 -9.00
C ILE A 9 21.52 -40.19 -10.09
N LEU A 10 20.86 -40.22 -11.26
CA LEU A 10 21.09 -41.17 -12.38
C LEU A 10 22.09 -40.65 -13.47
N PRO A 11 22.90 -41.52 -14.10
CA PRO A 11 23.05 -41.59 -15.58
C PRO A 11 23.10 -43.05 -16.13
N ILE A 12 22.83 -43.47 -17.39
CA ILE A 12 22.77 -42.95 -18.79
C ILE A 12 23.95 -43.40 -19.71
N ILE A 13 23.65 -43.80 -20.98
CA ILE A 13 24.55 -44.03 -22.18
C ILE A 13 25.31 -45.41 -22.28
N LEU A 14 25.76 -46.02 -23.42
CA LEU A 14 25.80 -45.75 -24.89
C LEU A 14 26.15 -47.01 -25.80
N PHE A 15 25.39 -47.32 -26.88
CA PHE A 15 25.75 -48.04 -28.16
C PHE A 15 26.23 -49.55 -28.13
N VAL A 16 26.47 -50.33 -29.23
CA VAL A 16 26.70 -50.14 -30.72
C VAL A 16 26.02 -51.22 -31.62
N ILE A 17 25.72 -50.85 -32.89
CA ILE A 17 25.10 -51.52 -34.07
C ILE A 17 25.84 -52.81 -34.57
N SER A 18 25.21 -53.83 -35.22
CA SER A 18 25.25 -54.13 -36.69
C SER A 18 24.97 -55.64 -37.04
N ALA A 19 24.68 -56.14 -38.27
CA ALA A 19 23.69 -55.81 -39.34
C ALA A 19 23.69 -56.87 -40.52
N CYS A 20 22.65 -56.85 -41.38
CA CYS A 20 22.60 -57.31 -42.82
C CYS A 20 22.63 -58.82 -43.24
N SER A 21 22.08 -59.26 -44.39
CA SER A 21 21.02 -58.74 -45.35
C SER A 21 20.70 -59.75 -46.51
N VAL A 22 19.62 -59.52 -47.30
CA VAL A 22 19.51 -59.63 -48.81
C VAL A 22 18.03 -59.75 -49.35
N ILE A 23 17.51 -58.65 -49.93
CA ILE A 23 16.73 -58.44 -51.21
C ILE A 23 15.64 -59.49 -51.63
N ALA A 24 14.29 -59.28 -51.60
CA ALA A 24 13.31 -58.44 -52.37
C ALA A 24 12.30 -59.32 -53.21
N THR A 25 11.26 -58.92 -54.00
CA THR A 25 10.75 -57.65 -54.63
C THR A 25 9.26 -57.79 -55.13
N GLU A 26 8.48 -56.68 -55.17
CA GLU A 26 7.30 -56.29 -56.03
C GLU A 26 5.90 -57.01 -56.04
N GLU A 27 4.84 -56.25 -56.45
CA GLU A 27 3.37 -56.53 -56.43
C GLU A 27 2.68 -56.52 -57.82
N PRO A 28 1.41 -56.99 -57.95
CA PRO A 28 0.34 -56.18 -58.62
C PRO A 28 -1.12 -56.36 -58.06
N SER A 29 -2.15 -55.84 -58.77
CA SER A 29 -3.40 -55.29 -58.18
C SER A 29 -4.79 -55.85 -58.61
N LEU A 30 -5.80 -55.67 -57.73
CA LEU A 30 -7.27 -55.48 -57.96
C LEU A 30 -8.16 -56.67 -58.52
N PRO A 31 -9.52 -56.65 -58.43
CA PRO A 31 -10.32 -57.83 -58.00
C PRO A 31 -11.53 -58.28 -58.87
N THR A 32 -12.41 -59.15 -58.31
CA THR A 32 -13.74 -59.68 -58.79
C THR A 32 -13.70 -60.84 -59.81
N LEU A 33 -14.63 -61.82 -59.88
CA LEU A 33 -15.77 -62.28 -59.03
C LEU A 33 -15.93 -63.84 -59.18
N VAL A 34 -17.03 -64.64 -59.24
CA VAL A 34 -18.50 -64.50 -59.42
C VAL A 34 -19.30 -65.55 -58.53
N PRO A 35 -20.27 -66.46 -58.90
CA PRO A 35 -21.31 -66.92 -57.93
C PRO A 35 -21.59 -68.45 -57.74
N THR A 36 -22.35 -68.81 -56.69
CA THR A 36 -23.32 -69.95 -56.65
C THR A 36 -24.52 -69.61 -55.74
N PRO A 37 -25.71 -70.28 -55.86
CA PRO A 37 -27.01 -69.60 -55.65
C PRO A 37 -27.78 -69.81 -54.32
N SER A 38 -28.80 -68.94 -54.18
CA SER A 38 -29.84 -68.74 -53.15
C SER A 38 -30.77 -69.94 -52.83
N PRO A 39 -31.43 -69.90 -51.64
CA PRO A 39 -32.90 -70.04 -51.58
C PRO A 39 -33.62 -68.79 -50.99
N ALA A 40 -34.95 -68.87 -50.90
CA ALA A 40 -35.90 -67.73 -50.82
C ALA A 40 -36.46 -67.43 -49.39
N PRO A 41 -37.28 -66.36 -49.17
CA PRO A 41 -37.45 -65.73 -47.86
C PRO A 41 -38.71 -66.15 -47.05
N PRO A 42 -38.73 -65.88 -45.73
CA PRO A 42 -39.94 -65.72 -44.92
C PRO A 42 -40.30 -64.22 -44.70
N THR A 43 -41.58 -63.93 -44.40
CA THR A 43 -42.09 -62.57 -44.16
C THR A 43 -42.63 -62.40 -42.74
N ASN A 44 -42.21 -61.31 -42.09
CA ASN A 44 -42.69 -60.66 -40.85
C ASN A 44 -43.76 -61.37 -39.98
N THR A 45 -43.36 -61.65 -38.73
CA THR A 45 -44.24 -61.76 -37.55
C THR A 45 -43.73 -60.76 -36.50
N PRO A 46 -44.59 -60.00 -35.78
CA PRO A 46 -44.14 -58.92 -34.90
C PRO A 46 -43.35 -59.41 -33.67
N ALA A 47 -42.45 -58.56 -33.17
CA ALA A 47 -41.58 -58.82 -32.03
C ALA A 47 -42.35 -58.79 -30.68
N PRO A 48 -41.89 -59.55 -29.66
CA PRO A 48 -42.50 -59.54 -28.33
C PRO A 48 -42.20 -58.26 -27.55
N THR A 49 -43.17 -57.78 -26.77
CA THR A 49 -43.05 -56.59 -25.93
C THR A 49 -42.07 -56.83 -24.77
N THR A 50 -41.03 -56.00 -24.66
CA THR A 50 -40.18 -55.92 -23.47
C THR A 50 -40.90 -55.18 -22.34
N THR A 51 -41.08 -55.83 -21.19
CA THR A 51 -41.60 -55.19 -19.98
C THR A 51 -40.56 -54.23 -19.41
N LEU A 52 -40.85 -52.93 -19.41
CA LEU A 52 -40.00 -51.95 -18.75
C LEU A 52 -40.10 -52.12 -17.22
N VAL A 53 -38.97 -52.45 -16.60
CA VAL A 53 -38.80 -52.30 -15.15
C VAL A 53 -38.43 -50.84 -14.90
N SER A 54 -39.12 -50.18 -13.97
CA SER A 54 -38.80 -48.81 -13.58
C SER A 54 -37.34 -48.71 -13.11
N PRO A 55 -36.58 -47.68 -13.50
CA PRO A 55 -35.27 -47.44 -12.90
C PRO A 55 -35.43 -47.22 -11.39
N PRO A 56 -34.41 -47.54 -10.58
CA PRO A 56 -34.41 -47.15 -9.17
C PRO A 56 -34.53 -45.63 -9.07
N THR A 57 -35.40 -45.15 -8.18
CA THR A 57 -35.49 -43.72 -7.86
C THR A 57 -34.11 -43.25 -7.42
N LEU A 58 -33.55 -42.25 -8.11
CA LEU A 58 -32.34 -41.59 -7.64
C LEU A 58 -32.60 -41.05 -6.22
N PRO A 59 -31.63 -41.12 -5.29
CA PRO A 59 -31.74 -40.37 -4.06
C PRO A 59 -31.94 -38.88 -4.40
N PRO A 60 -32.67 -38.11 -3.56
CA PRO A 60 -32.85 -36.69 -3.81
C PRO A 60 -31.49 -36.03 -4.00
N GLU A 61 -31.38 -35.21 -5.05
CA GLU A 61 -30.19 -34.43 -5.35
C GLU A 61 -29.84 -33.59 -4.11
N ALA A 62 -28.62 -33.72 -3.61
CA ALA A 62 -28.21 -33.08 -2.37
C ALA A 62 -28.20 -31.57 -2.58
N THR A 63 -29.23 -30.88 -2.08
CA THR A 63 -29.32 -29.43 -2.09
C THR A 63 -28.05 -28.88 -1.43
N LEU A 64 -27.21 -28.20 -2.22
CA LEU A 64 -26.01 -27.56 -1.69
C LEU A 64 -26.44 -26.50 -0.69
N VAL A 65 -26.16 -26.75 0.58
CA VAL A 65 -26.37 -25.82 1.67
C VAL A 65 -25.49 -24.60 1.40
N ALA A 66 -26.13 -23.43 1.25
CA ALA A 66 -25.44 -22.18 1.01
C ALA A 66 -24.70 -21.75 2.29
N VAL A 67 -23.40 -22.02 2.34
CA VAL A 67 -22.52 -21.45 3.37
C VAL A 67 -22.36 -19.95 3.05
N PRO A 68 -22.58 -19.03 4.01
CA PRO A 68 -22.32 -17.61 3.80
C PRO A 68 -20.88 -17.38 3.30
N GLN A 69 -20.74 -16.60 2.24
CA GLN A 69 -19.43 -16.13 1.81
C GLN A 69 -18.95 -15.05 2.78
N THR A 70 -17.66 -15.09 3.15
CA THR A 70 -17.05 -14.09 4.05
C THR A 70 -16.56 -12.85 3.30
N ASN A 71 -16.13 -13.05 2.04
CA ASN A 71 -15.51 -12.04 1.19
C ASN A 71 -16.37 -11.86 -0.06
N ALA A 72 -16.80 -10.64 -0.34
CA ALA A 72 -17.56 -10.29 -1.54
C ALA A 72 -16.64 -10.15 -2.77
N SER A 73 -17.12 -10.55 -3.95
CA SER A 73 -16.44 -10.27 -5.23
C SER A 73 -16.64 -8.81 -5.70
N ASN A 74 -17.59 -8.10 -5.10
CA ASN A 74 -17.81 -6.67 -5.27
C ASN A 74 -17.71 -6.00 -3.87
N PRO A 75 -16.75 -5.10 -3.62
CA PRO A 75 -16.58 -4.46 -2.32
C PRO A 75 -17.84 -3.80 -1.76
N ALA A 76 -18.71 -3.25 -2.62
CA ALA A 76 -19.97 -2.63 -2.21
C ALA A 76 -20.97 -3.62 -1.57
N GLN A 77 -20.77 -4.93 -1.74
CA GLN A 77 -21.58 -6.01 -1.14
C GLN A 77 -20.93 -6.61 0.12
N GLN A 78 -19.75 -6.13 0.53
CA GLN A 78 -19.08 -6.58 1.75
C GLN A 78 -19.75 -5.96 2.97
N ALA A 79 -20.01 -6.78 3.99
CA ALA A 79 -20.47 -6.36 5.30
C ALA A 79 -19.65 -7.04 6.40
N PHE A 80 -19.90 -6.64 7.65
CA PHE A 80 -19.23 -7.21 8.83
C PHE A 80 -20.24 -7.48 9.95
N VAL A 81 -19.98 -8.53 10.74
CA VAL A 81 -20.75 -8.88 11.94
C VAL A 81 -19.84 -9.12 13.13
N ARG A 82 -20.19 -8.51 14.28
CA ARG A 82 -19.55 -8.72 15.57
C ARG A 82 -20.58 -9.27 16.56
N VAL A 83 -20.29 -10.37 17.23
CA VAL A 83 -21.21 -10.96 18.23
C VAL A 83 -20.77 -10.59 19.63
N VAL A 84 -21.71 -10.25 20.52
CA VAL A 84 -21.45 -9.83 21.90
C VAL A 84 -22.39 -10.54 22.87
N HIS A 85 -21.85 -11.11 23.96
CA HIS A 85 -22.61 -11.90 24.94
C HIS A 85 -22.72 -11.14 26.28
N ALA A 86 -23.88 -10.54 26.50
CA ALA A 86 -24.21 -9.72 27.67
C ALA A 86 -25.22 -10.38 28.62
N ALA A 87 -25.47 -11.68 28.48
CA ALA A 87 -26.44 -12.42 29.29
C ALA A 87 -25.74 -13.22 30.41
N PRO A 88 -25.75 -12.77 31.69
CA PRO A 88 -24.94 -13.39 32.75
C PRO A 88 -25.36 -14.80 33.18
N ASP A 89 -26.59 -15.21 32.83
CA ASP A 89 -27.20 -16.50 33.24
C ASP A 89 -27.34 -17.48 32.06
N VAL A 90 -26.67 -17.19 30.94
CA VAL A 90 -26.66 -17.99 29.71
C VAL A 90 -25.30 -18.69 29.57
N PRO A 91 -25.23 -19.98 29.17
CA PRO A 91 -23.97 -20.67 28.94
C PRO A 91 -23.14 -20.01 27.82
N GLN A 92 -21.89 -20.45 27.66
CA GLN A 92 -21.09 -20.07 26.49
C GLN A 92 -21.80 -20.50 25.20
N LEU A 93 -21.73 -19.65 24.18
CA LEU A 93 -22.49 -19.79 22.94
C LEU A 93 -21.59 -20.05 21.74
N ASP A 94 -22.08 -20.91 20.85
CA ASP A 94 -21.68 -20.92 19.45
C ASP A 94 -22.83 -20.31 18.64
N VAL A 95 -22.49 -19.44 17.69
CA VAL A 95 -23.45 -18.65 16.90
C VAL A 95 -23.16 -18.83 15.41
N TYR A 96 -24.18 -19.23 14.67
CA TYR A 96 -24.08 -19.60 13.26
C TYR A 96 -24.94 -18.68 12.40
N ALA A 97 -24.36 -18.12 11.34
CA ALA A 97 -25.10 -17.60 10.20
C ALA A 97 -25.33 -18.78 9.23
N GLU A 98 -26.57 -19.23 9.12
CA GLU A 98 -26.99 -20.51 8.51
C GLU A 98 -26.23 -21.73 9.08
N PHE A 99 -25.05 -22.02 8.54
CA PHE A 99 -24.16 -23.12 8.94
C PHE A 99 -22.70 -22.67 9.12
N ALA A 100 -22.36 -21.40 8.83
CA ALA A 100 -21.05 -20.82 9.13
C ALA A 100 -21.04 -20.28 10.57
N ALA A 101 -20.10 -20.74 11.39
CA ALA A 101 -19.91 -20.18 12.74
C ALA A 101 -19.32 -18.77 12.65
N ILE A 102 -20.04 -17.77 13.16
CA ILE A 102 -19.60 -16.37 13.29
C ILE A 102 -19.14 -16.03 14.72
N ALA A 103 -19.44 -16.91 15.69
CA ALA A 103 -18.81 -16.93 17.01
C ALA A 103 -18.74 -18.37 17.54
N THR A 104 -17.68 -18.69 18.28
CA THR A 104 -17.52 -19.98 18.97
C THR A 104 -16.96 -19.77 20.37
N ASN A 105 -17.39 -20.58 21.33
CA ASN A 105 -16.98 -20.54 22.74
C ASN A 105 -17.18 -19.16 23.41
N LEU A 106 -18.12 -18.34 22.91
CA LEU A 106 -18.33 -16.97 23.35
C LEU A 106 -19.03 -16.95 24.72
N GLY A 107 -18.31 -16.57 25.77
CA GLY A 107 -18.85 -16.43 27.12
C GLY A 107 -19.37 -15.04 27.43
N PHE A 108 -20.07 -14.92 28.57
CA PHE A 108 -20.47 -13.63 29.13
C PHE A 108 -19.29 -12.67 29.27
N GLN A 109 -19.54 -11.38 29.05
CA GLN A 109 -18.54 -10.30 29.01
C GLN A 109 -17.53 -10.38 27.84
N GLN A 110 -17.81 -11.19 26.81
CA GLN A 110 -16.96 -11.30 25.62
C GLN A 110 -17.65 -10.78 24.35
N SER A 111 -16.82 -10.35 23.40
CA SER A 111 -17.20 -10.01 22.03
C SER A 111 -16.22 -10.63 21.03
N THR A 112 -16.69 -10.94 19.83
CA THR A 112 -15.80 -11.31 18.72
C THR A 112 -15.05 -10.09 18.16
N GLN A 113 -14.11 -10.33 17.26
CA GLN A 113 -13.75 -9.33 16.25
C GLN A 113 -14.83 -9.28 15.15
N PRO A 114 -14.90 -8.20 14.34
CA PRO A 114 -15.79 -8.16 13.18
C PRO A 114 -15.38 -9.25 12.18
N SER A 115 -16.35 -10.08 11.80
CA SER A 115 -16.16 -11.13 10.80
C SER A 115 -16.80 -10.69 9.48
N GLY A 116 -16.07 -10.80 8.38
CA GLY A 116 -16.60 -10.48 7.05
C GLY A 116 -17.74 -11.42 6.67
N ILE A 117 -18.79 -10.86 6.08
CA ILE A 117 -19.92 -11.59 5.49
C ILE A 117 -20.43 -10.80 4.28
N VAL A 118 -20.86 -11.49 3.22
CA VAL A 118 -21.52 -10.85 2.08
C VAL A 118 -22.94 -10.40 2.47
N GLU A 119 -23.52 -9.44 1.74
CA GLU A 119 -24.92 -9.08 1.91
C GLU A 119 -25.88 -10.24 1.61
N GLY A 120 -27.00 -10.29 2.33
CA GLY A 120 -27.99 -11.36 2.21
C GLY A 120 -28.88 -11.51 3.45
N ASP A 121 -29.90 -12.34 3.32
CA ASP A 121 -30.74 -12.78 4.44
C ASP A 121 -30.27 -14.17 4.92
N TYR A 122 -29.99 -14.30 6.21
CA TYR A 122 -29.44 -15.51 6.83
C TYR A 122 -30.27 -15.96 8.02
N THR A 123 -30.46 -17.27 8.21
CA THR A 123 -31.00 -17.81 9.47
C THR A 123 -29.89 -17.85 10.52
N LEU A 124 -29.97 -16.96 11.50
CA LEU A 124 -29.08 -16.91 12.65
C LEU A 124 -29.51 -17.94 13.70
N ARG A 125 -28.62 -18.87 14.05
CA ARG A 125 -28.84 -19.92 15.06
C ARG A 125 -27.86 -19.76 16.22
N VAL A 126 -28.37 -19.98 17.44
CA VAL A 126 -27.58 -19.89 18.68
C VAL A 126 -27.75 -21.18 19.47
N VAL A 127 -26.63 -21.81 19.84
CA VAL A 127 -26.57 -23.05 20.62
C VAL A 127 -25.57 -22.90 21.76
N PRO A 128 -25.64 -23.70 22.84
CA PRO A 128 -24.56 -23.78 23.81
C PRO A 128 -23.30 -24.37 23.13
N THR A 129 -22.12 -23.93 23.54
CA THR A 129 -20.86 -24.32 22.90
C THR A 129 -20.64 -25.82 22.78
N GLY A 130 -20.22 -26.26 21.58
CA GLY A 130 -19.94 -27.65 21.25
C GLY A 130 -21.12 -28.47 20.71
N ASN A 131 -22.30 -27.85 20.55
CA ASN A 131 -23.45 -28.46 19.85
C ASN A 131 -23.45 -28.08 18.35
N ALA A 132 -24.05 -28.92 17.50
CA ALA A 132 -24.32 -28.55 16.11
C ALA A 132 -25.46 -27.52 16.04
N PRO A 133 -25.56 -26.67 14.99
CA PRO A 133 -26.64 -25.67 14.87
C PRO A 133 -28.07 -26.26 14.86
N GLU A 134 -28.21 -27.53 14.48
CA GLU A 134 -29.48 -28.31 14.51
C GLU A 134 -29.80 -28.91 15.90
N ASP A 135 -28.83 -28.94 16.82
CA ASP A 135 -28.96 -29.54 18.15
C ASP A 135 -29.10 -28.47 19.23
N ASN A 136 -30.16 -28.57 20.06
CA ASN A 136 -30.32 -27.78 21.29
C ASN A 136 -30.29 -26.25 21.08
N THR A 137 -30.87 -25.78 19.97
CA THR A 137 -30.99 -24.36 19.60
C THR A 137 -31.74 -23.55 20.67
N LEU A 138 -31.06 -22.56 21.26
CA LEU A 138 -31.62 -21.63 22.25
C LEU A 138 -32.42 -20.51 21.59
N PHE A 139 -32.02 -20.11 20.38
CA PHE A 139 -32.58 -18.98 19.65
C PHE A 139 -32.34 -19.15 18.14
N GLU A 140 -33.37 -18.93 17.33
CA GLU A 140 -33.31 -18.90 15.86
C GLU A 140 -34.09 -17.68 15.35
N THR A 141 -33.52 -16.93 14.40
CA THR A 141 -34.18 -15.79 13.74
C THR A 141 -33.60 -15.55 12.35
N SER A 142 -34.35 -14.89 11.47
CA SER A 142 -33.77 -14.26 10.28
C SER A 142 -32.92 -13.03 10.67
N LEU A 143 -31.76 -12.88 10.05
CA LEU A 143 -30.85 -11.74 10.10
C LEU A 143 -30.67 -11.21 8.67
N SER A 144 -31.02 -9.94 8.42
CA SER A 144 -30.82 -9.29 7.12
C SER A 144 -29.57 -8.43 7.17
N VAL A 145 -28.61 -8.69 6.28
CA VAL A 145 -27.32 -7.99 6.17
C VAL A 145 -27.24 -7.28 4.83
N LYS A 146 -26.70 -6.05 4.82
CA LYS A 146 -26.52 -5.23 3.62
C LYS A 146 -25.06 -4.81 3.50
N GLY A 147 -24.57 -4.66 2.27
CA GLY A 147 -23.22 -4.15 2.02
C GLY A 147 -22.97 -2.79 2.67
N GLY A 148 -21.72 -2.52 3.04
CA GLY A 148 -21.26 -1.30 3.71
C GLY A 148 -21.53 -1.23 5.22
N ASN A 149 -22.39 -2.09 5.78
CA ASN A 149 -22.69 -2.11 7.21
C ASN A 149 -21.70 -2.98 8.01
N SER A 150 -21.32 -2.52 9.21
CA SER A 150 -20.83 -3.40 10.29
C SER A 150 -21.87 -3.47 11.41
N LEU A 151 -22.27 -4.68 11.82
CA LEU A 151 -23.38 -4.92 12.74
C LEU A 151 -22.91 -5.57 14.05
N ILE A 152 -23.37 -5.03 15.17
CA ILE A 152 -23.22 -5.59 16.52
C ILE A 152 -24.46 -6.45 16.82
N LEU A 153 -24.26 -7.75 16.96
CA LEU A 153 -25.26 -8.74 17.38
C LEU A 153 -25.15 -8.92 18.91
N LEU A 154 -25.94 -8.16 19.65
CA LEU A 154 -25.93 -8.18 21.12
C LEU A 154 -26.94 -9.18 21.68
N PHE A 155 -26.47 -10.18 22.41
CA PHE A 155 -27.30 -11.15 23.12
C PHE A 155 -27.50 -10.79 24.60
N THR A 156 -28.75 -10.70 25.04
CA THR A 156 -29.16 -10.40 26.43
C THR A 156 -30.31 -11.30 26.89
N GLY A 157 -30.57 -11.38 28.20
CA GLY A 157 -31.68 -12.14 28.78
C GLY A 157 -31.24 -13.40 29.51
N THR A 158 -31.97 -14.51 29.35
CA THR A 158 -31.74 -15.79 30.03
C THR A 158 -31.86 -16.97 29.05
N THR A 159 -31.46 -18.17 29.46
CA THR A 159 -31.46 -19.36 28.58
C THR A 159 -32.85 -19.70 28.01
N ASP A 160 -33.92 -19.48 28.78
CA ASP A 160 -35.31 -19.69 28.34
C ASP A 160 -35.89 -18.50 27.52
N ALA A 161 -35.19 -17.38 27.46
CA ALA A 161 -35.65 -16.11 26.90
C ALA A 161 -34.45 -15.25 26.45
N LEU A 162 -33.70 -15.75 25.46
CA LEU A 162 -32.59 -15.02 24.85
C LEU A 162 -33.14 -13.96 23.89
N ASN A 163 -32.54 -12.77 23.91
CA ASN A 163 -32.95 -11.62 23.09
C ASN A 163 -31.74 -11.16 22.27
N LEU A 164 -31.94 -10.95 20.98
CA LEU A 164 -31.00 -10.29 20.08
C LEU A 164 -31.39 -8.81 19.93
N SER A 165 -30.41 -7.92 20.10
CA SER A 165 -30.49 -6.52 19.65
C SER A 165 -29.43 -6.29 18.58
N LEU A 166 -29.77 -5.51 17.56
CA LEU A 166 -28.88 -5.13 16.46
C LEU A 166 -28.54 -3.65 16.56
N PHE A 167 -27.25 -3.34 16.49
CA PHE A 167 -26.73 -1.97 16.36
C PHE A 167 -25.76 -1.91 15.19
N THR A 168 -25.51 -0.73 14.63
CA THR A 168 -24.57 -0.51 13.53
C THR A 168 -23.36 0.26 14.04
N GLU A 169 -22.14 -0.22 13.80
CA GLU A 169 -20.92 0.56 14.03
C GLU A 169 -20.85 1.69 12.99
N SER A 170 -20.44 2.89 13.38
CA SER A 170 -20.39 4.04 12.48
C SER A 170 -19.17 3.97 11.56
N ASN A 171 -19.37 4.19 10.27
CA ASN A 171 -18.32 4.34 9.26
C ASN A 171 -18.16 5.80 8.77
N GLU A 172 -18.90 6.75 9.37
CA GLU A 172 -18.79 8.18 9.05
C GLU A 172 -17.37 8.71 9.34
N PRO A 173 -16.80 9.62 8.53
CA PRO A 173 -15.44 10.09 8.75
C PRO A 173 -15.22 10.83 10.08
N LEU A 174 -13.96 10.93 10.50
CA LEU A 174 -13.50 11.74 11.64
C LEU A 174 -12.25 12.52 11.27
N ASP A 175 -12.18 13.76 11.76
CA ASP A 175 -11.04 14.65 11.49
C ASP A 175 -9.87 14.33 12.45
N GLY A 176 -8.69 14.92 12.23
CA GLY A 176 -7.54 14.77 13.14
C GLY A 176 -7.89 15.12 14.59
N ASN A 177 -7.29 14.41 15.56
CA ASN A 177 -7.59 14.54 17.00
C ASN A 177 -9.07 14.28 17.40
N GLN A 178 -9.96 13.81 16.52
CA GLN A 178 -11.33 13.43 16.90
C GLN A 178 -11.46 11.93 17.21
N SER A 179 -12.34 11.58 18.15
CA SER A 179 -12.73 10.21 18.46
C SER A 179 -14.25 10.13 18.67
N ARG A 180 -14.91 9.07 18.18
CA ARG A 180 -16.37 8.92 18.30
C ARG A 180 -16.72 7.85 19.32
N LEU A 181 -17.47 8.22 20.35
CA LEU A 181 -17.90 7.34 21.43
C LEU A 181 -19.39 7.01 21.32
N THR A 182 -19.73 5.72 21.38
CA THR A 182 -21.11 5.22 21.49
C THR A 182 -21.23 4.30 22.71
N ILE A 183 -22.24 4.50 23.56
CA ILE A 183 -22.46 3.67 24.74
C ILE A 183 -23.76 2.89 24.59
N ILE A 184 -23.72 1.57 24.79
CA ILE A 184 -24.87 0.66 24.74
C ILE A 184 -25.17 0.14 26.14
N HIS A 185 -26.39 0.29 26.63
CA HIS A 185 -26.78 -0.18 27.96
C HIS A 185 -27.46 -1.55 27.88
N ALA A 186 -26.77 -2.58 28.35
CA ALA A 186 -27.10 -3.99 28.11
C ALA A 186 -27.47 -4.79 29.39
N ILE A 187 -27.63 -4.15 30.55
CA ILE A 187 -28.04 -4.80 31.81
C ILE A 187 -29.58 -4.89 31.88
N PRO A 188 -30.21 -6.08 31.76
CA PRO A 188 -31.66 -6.17 31.77
C PRO A 188 -32.23 -5.78 33.13
N ARG A 189 -33.13 -4.79 33.16
CA ARG A 189 -33.71 -4.21 34.40
C ARG A 189 -32.69 -3.51 35.32
N GLY A 190 -31.55 -3.08 34.79
CA GLY A 190 -30.64 -2.18 35.50
C GLY A 190 -31.26 -0.78 35.72
N PRO A 191 -30.58 0.10 36.49
CA PRO A 191 -30.94 1.51 36.55
C PRO A 191 -30.59 2.21 35.23
N ASP A 192 -31.32 3.28 34.89
CA ASP A 192 -30.99 4.13 33.73
C ASP A 192 -29.76 5.02 34.04
N PHE A 193 -28.95 5.32 33.02
CA PHE A 193 -27.67 6.02 33.19
C PHE A 193 -27.57 7.34 32.42
N ILE A 194 -26.90 8.34 32.99
CA ILE A 194 -26.31 9.46 32.26
C ILE A 194 -24.79 9.27 32.29
N ILE A 195 -24.13 9.35 31.14
CA ILE A 195 -22.68 9.28 31.06
C ILE A 195 -22.14 10.72 31.06
N THR A 196 -21.18 10.99 31.95
CA THR A 196 -20.54 12.30 32.07
C THR A 196 -19.02 12.22 31.86
N GLU A 197 -18.46 13.18 31.16
CA GLU A 197 -17.03 13.48 31.12
C GLU A 197 -16.78 14.77 31.90
N SER A 198 -15.77 14.82 32.76
CA SER A 198 -15.42 16.02 33.56
C SER A 198 -16.60 16.66 34.34
N ASN A 199 -17.60 15.84 34.72
CA ASN A 199 -18.89 16.21 35.32
C ASN A 199 -19.91 16.92 34.39
N ALA A 200 -19.64 17.02 33.08
CA ALA A 200 -20.61 17.43 32.08
C ALA A 200 -21.27 16.19 31.44
N ALA A 201 -22.60 16.19 31.30
CA ALA A 201 -23.32 15.11 30.64
C ALA A 201 -23.05 15.11 29.13
N ILE A 202 -22.52 13.99 28.61
CA ILE A 202 -22.23 13.80 27.18
C ILE A 202 -23.30 12.96 26.48
N THR A 203 -24.13 12.21 27.22
CA THR A 203 -25.29 11.49 26.69
C THR A 203 -26.61 12.06 27.21
N PRO A 204 -27.74 11.83 26.49
CA PRO A 204 -29.06 11.79 27.13
C PRO A 204 -29.13 10.64 28.15
N LEU A 205 -30.26 10.53 28.86
CA LEU A 205 -30.56 9.38 29.71
C LEU A 205 -30.62 8.10 28.85
N LEU A 206 -29.70 7.18 29.10
CA LEU A 206 -29.53 5.91 28.43
C LEU A 206 -30.25 4.81 29.20
N VAL A 207 -31.27 4.23 28.59
CA VAL A 207 -32.13 3.18 29.18
C VAL A 207 -31.78 1.80 28.59
N PHE A 208 -32.15 0.72 29.29
CA PHE A 208 -31.81 -0.65 28.85
C PHE A 208 -32.25 -0.94 27.41
N GLY A 209 -31.35 -1.55 26.64
CA GLY A 209 -31.57 -1.95 25.25
C GLY A 209 -31.32 -0.83 24.23
N GLN A 210 -30.91 0.37 24.66
CA GLN A 210 -30.57 1.47 23.77
C GLN A 210 -29.05 1.68 23.64
N ALA A 211 -28.67 2.26 22.51
CA ALA A 211 -27.40 2.95 22.32
C ALA A 211 -27.60 4.45 22.52
N SER A 212 -26.57 5.16 23.00
CA SER A 212 -26.52 6.62 22.96
C SER A 212 -26.49 7.12 21.51
N PRO A 213 -26.92 8.36 21.25
CA PRO A 213 -26.38 9.10 20.10
C PRO A 213 -24.85 9.04 20.15
N PRO A 214 -24.15 8.89 19.01
CA PRO A 214 -22.70 8.96 18.99
C PRO A 214 -22.22 10.36 19.38
N VAL A 215 -21.22 10.43 20.25
CA VAL A 215 -20.58 11.68 20.70
C VAL A 215 -19.21 11.78 20.05
N VAL A 216 -18.87 12.92 19.47
CA VAL A 216 -17.49 13.20 19.04
C VAL A 216 -16.78 13.96 20.17
N LEU A 217 -15.63 13.44 20.57
CA LEU A 217 -14.77 13.93 21.65
C LEU A 217 -13.35 14.13 21.10
N SER A 218 -12.51 14.89 21.82
CA SER A 218 -11.08 14.96 21.54
C SER A 218 -10.39 13.63 21.83
N SER A 219 -9.27 13.38 21.15
CA SER A 219 -8.43 12.22 21.44
C SER A 219 -7.63 12.37 22.74
N GLY A 220 -7.26 11.25 23.36
CA GLY A 220 -6.51 11.19 24.62
C GLY A 220 -7.17 10.35 25.71
N ARG A 221 -6.72 10.51 26.96
CA ARG A 221 -7.30 9.81 28.11
C ARG A 221 -8.52 10.54 28.66
N THR A 222 -9.68 9.90 28.62
CA THR A 222 -10.95 10.40 29.17
C THR A 222 -11.41 9.51 30.31
N LEU A 223 -11.84 10.13 31.42
CA LEU A 223 -12.50 9.45 32.53
C LEU A 223 -14.02 9.63 32.43
N LEU A 224 -14.71 8.58 32.02
CA LEU A 224 -16.16 8.50 31.95
C LEU A 224 -16.72 8.14 33.34
N SER A 225 -17.82 8.78 33.73
CA SER A 225 -18.61 8.42 34.92
C SER A 225 -20.04 8.08 34.53
N PHE A 226 -20.54 6.93 34.98
CA PHE A 226 -21.88 6.42 34.73
C PHE A 226 -22.74 6.74 35.95
N GLN A 227 -23.65 7.71 35.81
CA GLN A 227 -24.48 8.24 36.89
C GLN A 227 -25.91 7.72 36.82
N SER A 228 -26.42 7.19 37.93
CA SER A 228 -27.82 6.84 38.14
C SER A 228 -28.43 7.86 39.11
N GLY A 229 -29.02 8.93 38.57
CA GLY A 229 -29.37 10.11 39.35
C GLY A 229 -28.11 10.80 39.89
N GLU A 230 -28.10 11.17 41.18
CA GLU A 230 -26.96 11.83 41.84
C GLU A 230 -25.80 10.88 42.20
N GLN A 231 -25.91 9.56 41.92
CA GLN A 231 -24.91 8.56 42.28
C GLN A 231 -24.12 8.09 41.05
N THR A 232 -22.80 8.31 41.05
CA THR A 232 -21.87 7.56 40.19
C THR A 232 -21.86 6.09 40.61
N VAL A 233 -22.17 5.18 39.69
CA VAL A 233 -22.19 3.73 39.91
C VAL A 233 -20.89 3.09 39.40
N LEU A 234 -20.40 3.54 38.25
CA LEU A 234 -19.18 3.04 37.61
C LEU A 234 -18.37 4.22 37.04
N THR A 235 -17.05 4.08 37.05
CA THR A 235 -16.11 4.98 36.36
C THR A 235 -15.20 4.18 35.44
N HIS A 236 -14.91 4.68 34.25
CA HIS A 236 -14.09 4.00 33.24
C HIS A 236 -13.07 4.97 32.64
N GLU A 237 -11.79 4.65 32.73
CA GLU A 237 -10.73 5.38 31.99
C GLU A 237 -10.56 4.73 30.62
N ILE A 238 -10.80 5.50 29.56
CA ILE A 238 -10.64 5.09 28.17
C ILE A 238 -9.56 5.93 27.49
N ASN A 239 -8.77 5.31 26.61
CA ASN A 239 -7.84 6.01 25.75
C ASN A 239 -8.46 6.21 24.35
N LEU A 240 -9.15 7.33 24.17
CA LEU A 240 -9.78 7.74 22.93
C LEU A 240 -8.70 8.03 21.87
N GLN A 241 -8.29 7.01 21.14
CA GLN A 241 -7.45 7.14 19.95
C GLN A 241 -8.13 8.00 18.88
N GLU A 242 -7.35 8.79 18.14
CA GLU A 242 -7.86 9.59 17.02
C GLU A 242 -8.39 8.71 15.87
N ARG A 243 -9.39 9.24 15.14
CA ARG A 243 -10.08 8.56 14.04
C ARG A 243 -10.58 7.15 14.38
N ARG A 244 -10.95 6.92 15.64
CA ARG A 244 -11.58 5.67 16.09
C ARG A 244 -13.04 5.88 16.47
N ASN A 245 -13.86 4.90 16.11
CA ASN A 245 -15.18 4.70 16.69
C ASN A 245 -15.03 3.72 17.86
N HIS A 246 -15.25 4.17 19.09
CA HIS A 246 -15.28 3.33 20.29
C HIS A 246 -16.72 3.01 20.66
N THR A 247 -17.01 1.72 20.87
CA THR A 247 -18.30 1.27 21.42
C THR A 247 -18.08 0.65 22.79
N LEU A 248 -18.79 1.16 23.80
CA LEU A 248 -18.76 0.65 25.16
C LEU A 248 -20.11 0.01 25.50
N LEU A 249 -20.13 -1.29 25.77
CA LEU A 249 -21.32 -1.99 26.22
C LEU A 249 -21.27 -2.16 27.74
N LEU A 250 -22.15 -1.46 28.44
CA LEU A 250 -22.31 -1.59 29.88
C LEU A 250 -23.11 -2.87 30.18
N VAL A 251 -22.44 -3.86 30.77
CA VAL A 251 -22.96 -5.20 31.06
C VAL A 251 -22.79 -5.54 32.55
N GLY A 252 -23.51 -6.55 33.03
CA GLY A 252 -23.53 -6.93 34.44
C GLY A 252 -24.88 -7.49 34.88
N ARG A 253 -25.12 -7.52 36.20
CA ARG A 253 -26.40 -7.92 36.79
C ARG A 253 -27.10 -6.73 37.46
N PRO A 254 -28.44 -6.62 37.39
CA PRO A 254 -29.20 -5.52 37.99
C PRO A 254 -29.23 -5.57 39.52
N ASP A 255 -28.98 -6.75 40.11
CA ASP A 255 -28.90 -7.02 41.54
C ASP A 255 -27.46 -6.97 42.10
N ASP A 256 -26.46 -6.71 41.26
CA ASP A 256 -25.04 -6.67 41.62
C ASP A 256 -24.33 -5.49 40.93
N LEU A 257 -24.76 -4.27 41.30
CA LEU A 257 -24.27 -3.02 40.69
C LEU A 257 -22.82 -2.67 41.06
N ASP A 258 -22.24 -3.33 42.08
CA ASP A 258 -20.83 -3.17 42.45
C ASP A 258 -19.90 -3.96 41.50
N ASN A 259 -20.43 -4.91 40.71
CA ASN A 259 -19.70 -5.76 39.77
C ASN A 259 -20.13 -5.58 38.31
N LEU A 260 -20.56 -4.36 37.93
CA LEU A 260 -20.75 -4.00 36.51
C LEU A 260 -19.42 -3.93 35.77
N SER A 261 -19.44 -4.19 34.47
CA SER A 261 -18.28 -4.07 33.60
C SER A 261 -18.63 -3.45 32.25
N ILE A 262 -17.59 -3.06 31.51
CA ILE A 262 -17.71 -2.56 30.15
C ILE A 262 -17.01 -3.55 29.21
N ILE A 263 -17.69 -3.92 28.13
CA ILE A 263 -17.06 -4.52 26.95
C ILE A 263 -16.68 -3.35 26.03
N GLU A 264 -15.40 -3.19 25.74
CA GLU A 264 -14.86 -2.13 24.88
C GLU A 264 -14.33 -2.74 23.58
N PHE A 265 -14.71 -2.14 22.46
CA PHE A 265 -14.05 -2.37 21.17
C PHE A 265 -14.11 -1.12 20.31
N SER A 266 -13.21 -1.04 19.32
CA SER A 266 -13.21 0.06 18.35
C SER A 266 -12.93 -0.39 16.93
N ASN A 267 -13.43 0.39 15.97
CA ASN A 267 -13.07 0.31 14.55
C ASN A 267 -12.45 1.64 14.09
N GLN A 268 -11.70 1.59 12.99
CA GLN A 268 -11.21 2.78 12.33
C GLN A 268 -12.40 3.54 11.72
N ALA A 269 -12.41 4.86 11.88
CA ALA A 269 -13.15 5.77 11.01
C ALA A 269 -12.20 6.19 9.87
N PRO A 270 -12.70 6.34 8.63
CA PRO A 270 -11.92 7.04 7.62
C PRO A 270 -11.69 8.49 8.05
N GLY A 271 -10.62 9.10 7.57
CA GLY A 271 -10.42 10.54 7.66
C GLY A 271 -11.05 11.26 6.48
N ARG A 272 -10.72 12.55 6.36
CA ARG A 272 -11.01 13.39 5.20
C ARG A 272 -9.70 13.87 4.58
N ALA A 273 -9.80 14.31 3.33
CA ALA A 273 -8.76 15.00 2.58
C ALA A 273 -9.44 16.03 1.65
N ASN A 274 -8.69 16.99 1.15
CA ASN A 274 -9.16 17.86 0.06
C ASN A 274 -8.57 17.39 -1.26
N MET A 275 -9.29 17.58 -2.36
CA MET A 275 -8.75 17.34 -3.70
C MET A 275 -9.13 18.45 -4.67
N ARG A 276 -8.18 18.86 -5.52
CA ARG A 276 -8.41 19.66 -6.74
C ARG A 276 -7.74 19.04 -7.96
N VAL A 277 -8.33 19.25 -9.13
CA VAL A 277 -7.77 18.88 -10.44
C VAL A 277 -7.15 20.10 -11.10
N ILE A 278 -6.00 19.91 -11.77
CA ILE A 278 -5.38 20.90 -12.65
C ILE A 278 -5.22 20.27 -14.03
N ASN A 279 -5.67 20.98 -15.06
CA ASN A 279 -5.37 20.61 -16.43
C ASN A 279 -4.13 21.37 -16.92
N ALA A 280 -2.99 20.65 -17.01
CA ALA A 280 -1.75 21.16 -17.58
C ALA A 280 -1.49 20.63 -19.02
N SER A 281 -2.45 19.92 -19.62
CA SER A 281 -2.38 19.46 -21.00
C SER A 281 -3.07 20.46 -21.95
N ALA A 282 -2.27 21.35 -22.54
CA ALA A 282 -2.74 22.29 -23.56
C ALA A 282 -3.44 21.66 -24.78
N PRO A 283 -2.97 20.54 -25.38
CA PRO A 283 -3.58 20.02 -26.62
C PRO A 283 -4.89 19.24 -26.40
N VAL A 284 -5.12 18.68 -25.21
CA VAL A 284 -6.31 17.85 -24.93
C VAL A 284 -7.61 18.67 -24.88
N GLY A 285 -7.52 19.96 -24.51
CA GLY A 285 -8.69 20.80 -24.22
C GLY A 285 -9.27 20.52 -22.84
N PRO A 286 -10.51 20.97 -22.54
CA PRO A 286 -11.08 20.82 -21.21
C PRO A 286 -11.43 19.37 -20.87
N ILE A 287 -11.21 18.98 -19.62
CA ILE A 287 -11.39 17.61 -19.12
C ILE A 287 -12.48 17.53 -18.05
N ASP A 288 -13.07 16.34 -17.94
CA ASP A 288 -13.90 15.90 -16.81
C ASP A 288 -13.19 14.74 -16.10
N VAL A 289 -13.31 14.65 -14.77
CA VAL A 289 -12.63 13.66 -13.93
C VAL A 289 -13.63 12.89 -13.08
N TYR A 290 -13.44 11.58 -13.03
CA TYR A 290 -14.26 10.63 -12.30
C TYR A 290 -13.40 9.88 -11.27
N LEU A 291 -13.96 9.60 -10.10
CA LEU A 291 -13.35 8.81 -9.03
C LEU A 291 -14.22 7.57 -8.79
N ASN A 292 -13.65 6.38 -8.94
CA ASN A 292 -14.39 5.09 -8.88
C ASN A 292 -15.65 5.08 -9.78
N GLY A 293 -15.57 5.70 -10.96
CA GLY A 293 -16.68 5.85 -11.92
C GLY A 293 -17.75 6.89 -11.55
N VAL A 294 -17.62 7.57 -10.41
CA VAL A 294 -18.51 8.68 -9.99
C VAL A 294 -17.92 10.01 -10.49
N PHE A 295 -18.75 10.88 -11.06
CA PHE A 295 -18.31 12.22 -11.48
C PHE A 295 -17.81 13.00 -10.25
N PHE A 296 -16.57 13.46 -10.31
CA PHE A 296 -15.96 14.31 -9.29
C PHE A 296 -16.05 15.77 -9.71
N THR A 297 -15.32 16.17 -10.76
CA THR A 297 -15.28 17.57 -11.21
C THR A 297 -15.09 17.66 -12.73
N GLY A 298 -15.35 18.81 -13.34
CA GLY A 298 -15.34 18.93 -14.80
C GLY A 298 -15.34 20.34 -15.37
N ASP A 299 -15.30 20.42 -16.69
CA ASP A 299 -14.97 21.63 -17.48
C ASP A 299 -13.61 22.24 -17.10
N VAL A 300 -12.64 21.42 -16.67
CA VAL A 300 -11.32 21.88 -16.23
C VAL A 300 -10.47 22.23 -17.46
N THR A 301 -10.50 23.49 -17.84
CA THR A 301 -9.73 24.03 -18.97
C THR A 301 -8.22 24.09 -18.66
N PHE A 302 -7.36 24.00 -19.68
CA PHE A 302 -5.92 24.22 -19.53
C PHE A 302 -5.59 25.49 -18.72
N GLY A 303 -4.68 25.36 -17.76
CA GLY A 303 -4.25 26.47 -16.89
C GLY A 303 -5.31 26.94 -15.89
N ARG A 304 -6.24 26.05 -15.51
CA ARG A 304 -7.19 26.28 -14.42
C ARG A 304 -7.22 25.09 -13.45
N THR A 305 -7.53 25.41 -12.21
CA THR A 305 -7.88 24.47 -11.14
C THR A 305 -9.40 24.23 -11.16
N SER A 306 -9.84 23.06 -10.71
CA SER A 306 -11.18 22.90 -10.12
C SER A 306 -11.26 23.67 -8.79
N PRO A 307 -12.44 23.76 -8.16
CA PRO A 307 -12.53 23.96 -6.72
C PRO A 307 -11.74 22.87 -5.97
N ARG A 308 -11.33 23.15 -4.72
CA ARG A 308 -11.02 22.08 -3.77
C ARG A 308 -12.35 21.50 -3.28
N GLU A 309 -12.48 20.19 -3.35
CA GLU A 309 -13.64 19.44 -2.87
C GLU A 309 -13.19 18.45 -1.80
N GLU A 310 -13.99 18.31 -0.74
CA GLU A 310 -13.71 17.42 0.38
C GLU A 310 -14.03 15.97 -0.02
N ILE A 311 -13.07 15.07 0.19
CA ILE A 311 -13.19 13.64 -0.08
C ILE A 311 -12.92 12.82 1.20
N ILE A 312 -13.37 11.57 1.18
CA ILE A 312 -13.11 10.60 2.24
C ILE A 312 -11.78 9.89 1.92
N ILE A 313 -11.06 9.40 2.94
CA ILE A 313 -9.95 8.46 2.70
C ILE A 313 -10.48 7.19 2.03
N ASP A 314 -10.03 6.93 0.81
CA ASP A 314 -10.18 5.66 0.09
C ASP A 314 -9.07 5.52 -0.95
N ASN A 315 -8.96 4.33 -1.55
CA ASN A 315 -8.19 4.12 -2.76
C ASN A 315 -9.11 4.37 -3.96
N TYR A 316 -8.83 5.40 -4.76
CA TYR A 316 -9.66 5.78 -5.90
C TYR A 316 -9.00 5.37 -7.22
N ILE A 317 -9.78 4.82 -8.14
CA ILE A 317 -9.46 4.81 -9.56
C ILE A 317 -9.88 6.18 -10.11
N ALA A 318 -8.90 7.02 -10.43
CA ALA A 318 -9.11 8.32 -11.05
C ALA A 318 -9.05 8.19 -12.58
N GLU A 319 -10.14 8.56 -13.25
CA GLU A 319 -10.30 8.47 -14.70
C GLU A 319 -10.54 9.85 -15.31
N VAL A 320 -9.79 10.18 -16.37
CA VAL A 320 -9.90 11.48 -17.06
C VAL A 320 -10.53 11.29 -18.43
N PHE A 321 -11.56 12.08 -18.75
CA PHE A 321 -12.24 12.09 -20.05
C PHE A 321 -12.20 13.51 -20.63
N ARG A 322 -12.46 13.68 -21.95
CA ARG A 322 -12.74 15.02 -22.47
C ARG A 322 -14.13 15.47 -22.00
N ARG A 323 -14.26 16.78 -21.78
CA ARG A 323 -15.50 17.46 -21.38
C ARG A 323 -16.75 16.95 -22.13
N GLY A 324 -17.60 16.19 -21.44
CA GLY A 324 -18.86 15.64 -21.96
C GLY A 324 -18.77 14.35 -22.78
N GLU A 325 -17.65 13.63 -22.75
CA GLU A 325 -17.62 12.21 -23.15
C GLU A 325 -18.37 11.35 -22.10
N ASP A 326 -19.10 10.31 -22.52
CA ASP A 326 -19.87 9.43 -21.62
C ASP A 326 -18.99 8.28 -21.12
N PRO A 327 -18.66 8.19 -19.81
CA PRO A 327 -17.72 7.20 -19.28
C PRO A 327 -18.22 5.75 -19.39
N THR A 328 -19.51 5.52 -19.69
CA THR A 328 -20.05 4.18 -19.93
C THR A 328 -19.83 3.69 -21.37
N THR A 329 -19.31 4.55 -22.26
CA THR A 329 -19.09 4.22 -23.69
C THR A 329 -17.78 4.71 -24.29
N ALA A 330 -17.18 5.77 -23.72
CA ALA A 330 -15.85 6.23 -24.06
C ALA A 330 -14.77 5.42 -23.32
N SER A 331 -13.52 5.48 -23.80
CA SER A 331 -12.36 5.07 -23.03
C SER A 331 -11.69 6.30 -22.44
N PRO A 332 -11.23 6.28 -21.18
CA PRO A 332 -10.57 7.42 -20.58
C PRO A 332 -9.26 7.76 -21.30
N LEU A 333 -8.88 9.04 -21.23
CA LEU A 333 -7.59 9.56 -21.70
C LEU A 333 -6.43 9.00 -20.87
N THR A 334 -6.67 8.81 -19.57
CA THR A 334 -5.79 8.11 -18.65
C THR A 334 -6.60 7.61 -17.46
N SER A 335 -6.14 6.53 -16.84
CA SER A 335 -6.71 5.93 -15.64
C SER A 335 -5.57 5.62 -14.69
N SER A 336 -5.72 5.94 -13.40
CA SER A 336 -4.66 5.75 -12.39
C SER A 336 -5.28 5.47 -11.03
N GLN A 337 -4.73 4.48 -10.32
CA GLN A 337 -5.05 4.31 -8.90
C GLN A 337 -4.34 5.39 -8.08
N ILE A 338 -5.05 6.02 -7.16
CA ILE A 338 -4.53 7.03 -6.24
C ILE A 338 -4.95 6.69 -4.81
N ASN A 339 -3.98 6.73 -3.89
CA ASN A 339 -4.17 6.41 -2.50
C ASN A 339 -4.08 7.71 -1.69
N ILE A 340 -5.15 8.00 -0.94
CA ILE A 340 -5.36 9.28 -0.25
C ILE A 340 -5.10 9.10 1.24
N ASN A 341 -4.26 9.95 1.84
CA ASN A 341 -3.97 9.89 3.27
C ASN A 341 -4.90 10.82 4.08
N PRO A 342 -4.96 10.71 5.42
CA PRO A 342 -5.67 11.68 6.23
C PRO A 342 -5.05 13.07 6.13
N ASP A 343 -5.91 14.09 6.05
CA ASP A 343 -5.54 15.51 6.00
C ASP A 343 -4.66 15.91 4.79
N ASP A 344 -4.53 15.06 3.76
CA ASP A 344 -3.88 15.43 2.50
C ASP A 344 -4.65 16.58 1.81
N ASP A 345 -3.94 17.62 1.38
CA ASP A 345 -4.39 18.53 0.32
C ASP A 345 -3.85 18.02 -1.04
N VAL A 346 -4.70 17.36 -1.81
CA VAL A 346 -4.31 16.64 -3.04
C VAL A 346 -4.55 17.48 -4.29
N VAL A 347 -3.55 17.52 -5.16
CA VAL A 347 -3.62 18.13 -6.49
C VAL A 347 -3.38 17.05 -7.54
N LEU A 348 -4.41 16.76 -8.36
CA LEU A 348 -4.30 15.87 -9.51
C LEU A 348 -3.98 16.69 -10.77
N ILE A 349 -2.72 16.67 -11.21
CA ILE A 349 -2.27 17.41 -12.38
C ILE A 349 -2.30 16.49 -13.61
N PHE A 350 -3.20 16.76 -14.55
CA PHE A 350 -3.29 16.05 -15.82
C PHE A 350 -2.33 16.65 -16.86
N VAL A 351 -1.54 15.78 -17.50
CA VAL A 351 -0.43 16.13 -18.41
C VAL A 351 -0.38 15.21 -19.63
N GLY A 352 0.28 15.67 -20.70
CA GLY A 352 0.53 14.90 -21.93
C GLY A 352 -0.69 14.67 -22.82
N GLU A 353 -0.52 13.93 -23.91
CA GLU A 353 -1.60 13.51 -24.80
C GLU A 353 -1.40 12.09 -25.36
N GLY A 354 -2.51 11.42 -25.71
CA GLY A 354 -2.50 10.14 -26.42
C GLY A 354 -1.86 8.98 -25.63
N GLN A 355 -0.54 8.84 -25.72
CA GLN A 355 0.25 7.82 -25.00
C GLN A 355 1.17 8.43 -23.92
N THR A 356 1.36 9.76 -23.90
CA THR A 356 2.05 10.46 -22.80
C THR A 356 1.09 10.94 -21.71
N ALA A 357 -0.22 10.74 -21.91
CA ALA A 357 -1.31 11.19 -21.05
C ALA A 357 -1.31 10.49 -19.68
N ARG A 358 -1.06 11.23 -18.60
CA ARG A 358 -1.10 10.71 -17.22
C ARG A 358 -1.59 11.73 -16.21
N LEU A 359 -1.98 11.23 -15.03
CA LEU A 359 -2.13 12.04 -13.82
C LEU A 359 -0.80 12.06 -13.05
N VAL A 360 -0.47 13.21 -12.47
CA VAL A 360 0.56 13.36 -11.43
C VAL A 360 -0.14 13.79 -10.15
N THR A 361 0.01 12.98 -9.11
CA THR A 361 -0.50 13.27 -7.77
C THR A 361 0.54 14.12 -7.03
N TYR A 362 0.19 15.37 -6.73
CA TYR A 362 0.97 16.26 -5.88
C TYR A 362 0.23 16.47 -4.55
N ARG A 363 0.97 16.54 -3.44
CA ARG A 363 0.45 16.94 -2.12
C ARG A 363 0.92 18.36 -1.86
N GLU A 364 -0.01 19.29 -1.85
CA GLU A 364 0.30 20.68 -1.55
C GLU A 364 0.27 20.92 -0.03
N SER A 365 0.97 21.96 0.42
CA SER A 365 0.86 22.41 1.81
C SER A 365 0.10 23.73 1.87
N LEU A 366 -1.06 23.71 2.53
CA LEU A 366 -1.84 24.89 2.86
C LEU A 366 -1.50 25.47 4.25
N ALA A 367 -0.43 24.98 4.89
CA ALA A 367 0.09 25.58 6.12
C ALA A 367 0.58 27.01 5.83
N PRO A 368 0.39 27.97 6.76
CA PRO A 368 0.92 29.33 6.60
C PRO A 368 2.44 29.35 6.43
N THR A 369 2.98 30.43 5.86
CA THR A 369 4.44 30.64 5.77
C THR A 369 4.94 31.51 6.93
N ALA A 370 6.26 31.60 7.07
CA ALA A 370 6.88 32.54 8.00
C ALA A 370 6.75 34.00 7.52
N PRO A 371 6.88 35.00 8.41
CA PRO A 371 6.82 36.41 8.00
C PRO A 371 7.92 36.75 6.99
N ASN A 372 7.53 37.40 5.90
CA ASN A 372 8.38 37.72 4.75
C ASN A 372 8.87 36.50 3.94
N THR A 373 8.30 35.30 4.10
CA THR A 373 8.53 34.16 3.19
C THR A 373 7.28 33.81 2.38
N SER A 374 7.51 33.22 1.22
CA SER A 374 6.51 32.64 0.32
C SER A 374 6.88 31.18 0.03
N ARG A 375 5.91 30.38 -0.44
CA ARG A 375 6.15 29.00 -0.88
C ARG A 375 6.02 28.93 -2.39
N ILE A 376 6.97 28.29 -3.07
CA ILE A 376 6.93 28.12 -4.52
C ILE A 376 7.21 26.67 -4.93
N THR A 377 6.39 26.19 -5.84
CA THR A 377 6.40 24.84 -6.38
C THR A 377 6.58 24.91 -7.89
N PHE A 378 7.57 24.19 -8.42
CA PHE A 378 7.88 24.15 -9.86
C PHE A 378 7.53 22.79 -10.46
N PHE A 379 6.91 22.80 -11.64
CA PHE A 379 6.51 21.59 -12.36
C PHE A 379 6.70 21.73 -13.87
N ASN A 380 7.23 20.68 -14.49
CA ASN A 380 7.45 20.56 -15.93
C ASN A 380 6.39 19.62 -16.57
N PRO A 381 5.28 20.13 -17.13
CA PRO A 381 4.29 19.34 -17.85
C PRO A 381 4.65 19.09 -19.34
N LEU A 382 5.83 19.50 -19.81
CA LEU A 382 6.18 19.52 -21.23
C LEU A 382 6.79 18.17 -21.66
N ASP A 383 5.99 17.32 -22.32
CA ASP A 383 6.45 16.00 -22.78
C ASP A 383 7.49 16.07 -23.91
N SER A 384 7.54 17.19 -24.62
CA SER A 384 8.60 17.52 -25.60
C SER A 384 9.92 17.98 -24.97
N VAL A 385 9.95 18.31 -23.67
CA VAL A 385 11.14 18.82 -22.96
C VAL A 385 11.44 17.89 -21.76
N PRO A 386 12.20 16.80 -21.98
CA PRO A 386 12.27 15.69 -21.02
C PRO A 386 12.94 16.07 -19.69
N GLN A 387 13.77 17.12 -19.66
CA GLN A 387 14.45 17.63 -18.47
C GLN A 387 14.80 19.12 -18.64
N VAL A 388 14.57 19.92 -17.60
CA VAL A 388 14.99 21.33 -17.52
C VAL A 388 15.79 21.64 -16.26
N ARG A 389 16.54 22.75 -16.27
CA ARG A 389 17.25 23.30 -15.11
C ARG A 389 16.98 24.81 -14.99
N LEU A 390 16.85 25.31 -13.76
CA LEU A 390 16.89 26.75 -13.50
C LEU A 390 18.35 27.22 -13.64
N THR A 391 18.66 28.02 -14.65
CA THR A 391 20.04 28.42 -14.98
C THR A 391 20.36 29.87 -14.66
N SER A 392 19.35 30.70 -14.46
CA SER A 392 19.51 32.06 -13.95
C SER A 392 18.32 32.47 -13.09
N ILE A 393 18.65 33.16 -11.99
CA ILE A 393 17.71 33.82 -11.09
C ILE A 393 18.34 35.13 -10.59
N THR A 394 17.53 36.17 -10.41
CA THR A 394 17.92 37.47 -9.84
C THR A 394 17.59 37.55 -8.35
N ASP A 395 18.50 38.13 -7.56
CA ASP A 395 18.39 38.37 -6.10
C ASP A 395 17.80 37.17 -5.29
N SER A 396 18.28 35.96 -5.55
CA SER A 396 17.75 34.67 -5.07
C SER A 396 17.79 34.39 -3.56
N GLY A 397 18.44 35.25 -2.75
CA GLY A 397 18.68 35.04 -1.31
C GLY A 397 19.66 33.89 -0.96
N GLY A 398 19.81 32.91 -1.85
CA GLY A 398 20.60 31.69 -1.70
C GLY A 398 19.76 30.40 -1.73
N ASP A 399 18.47 30.48 -1.37
CA ASP A 399 17.60 29.30 -1.23
C ASP A 399 17.34 28.60 -2.57
N LEU A 400 17.16 29.38 -3.64
CA LEU A 400 16.85 28.88 -4.99
C LEU A 400 18.10 28.50 -5.81
N ASP A 401 19.31 28.70 -5.27
CA ASP A 401 20.58 28.42 -5.97
C ASP A 401 20.87 26.91 -6.13
N ASN A 402 20.16 26.05 -5.38
CA ASN A 402 20.36 24.59 -5.36
C ASN A 402 19.16 23.80 -5.94
N MET A 403 18.35 24.44 -6.79
CA MET A 403 17.22 23.81 -7.47
C MET A 403 17.63 22.55 -8.28
N PRO A 404 16.96 21.40 -8.11
CA PRO A 404 17.24 20.19 -8.89
C PRO A 404 16.69 20.29 -10.33
N ASP A 405 17.22 19.45 -11.22
CA ASP A 405 16.69 19.31 -12.58
C ASP A 405 15.28 18.71 -12.57
N LEU A 406 14.34 19.31 -13.31
CA LEU A 406 12.94 18.88 -13.34
C LEU A 406 12.61 18.12 -14.63
N GLY A 407 12.41 16.80 -14.52
CA GLY A 407 12.02 15.94 -15.63
C GLY A 407 10.53 16.01 -15.97
N TYR A 408 10.16 15.61 -17.20
CA TYR A 408 8.76 15.61 -17.64
C TYR A 408 7.84 14.89 -16.66
N ALA A 409 6.91 15.67 -16.09
CA ALA A 409 5.85 15.25 -15.19
C ALA A 409 6.35 14.40 -14.00
N GLN A 410 7.55 14.71 -13.49
CA GLN A 410 8.02 14.25 -12.17
C GLN A 410 7.24 14.97 -11.06
N THR A 411 7.30 14.46 -9.83
CA THR A 411 6.70 15.11 -8.66
C THR A 411 7.14 16.59 -8.56
N PRO A 412 6.21 17.56 -8.42
CA PRO A 412 6.57 18.97 -8.35
C PRO A 412 7.55 19.28 -7.20
N PHE A 413 8.63 19.99 -7.49
CA PHE A 413 9.60 20.40 -6.47
C PHE A 413 9.08 21.64 -5.74
N THR A 414 9.03 21.60 -4.40
CA THR A 414 8.52 22.69 -3.55
C THR A 414 9.63 23.21 -2.64
N THR A 415 9.73 24.53 -2.50
CA THR A 415 10.60 25.21 -1.52
C THR A 415 9.91 26.44 -0.94
N GLU A 416 10.39 26.92 0.21
CA GLU A 416 10.13 28.30 0.62
C GLU A 416 11.26 29.22 0.15
N THR A 417 10.99 30.52 0.09
CA THR A 417 11.93 31.57 -0.29
C THR A 417 11.41 32.93 0.23
N GLU A 418 12.22 33.99 0.21
CA GLU A 418 11.78 35.33 0.63
C GLU A 418 10.60 35.85 -0.24
N SER A 419 9.80 36.77 0.30
CA SER A 419 8.78 37.47 -0.48
C SER A 419 9.44 38.59 -1.29
N GLY A 420 9.46 38.46 -2.62
CA GLY A 420 10.33 39.26 -3.49
C GLY A 420 9.82 39.43 -4.91
N SER A 421 10.74 39.77 -5.81
CA SER A 421 10.49 39.86 -7.26
C SER A 421 11.65 39.19 -7.98
N TYR A 422 11.33 38.15 -8.75
CA TYR A 422 12.30 37.23 -9.32
C TYR A 422 12.16 37.15 -10.83
N ASP A 423 13.29 37.00 -11.51
CA ASP A 423 13.33 36.55 -12.90
C ASP A 423 13.76 35.06 -12.91
N PHE A 424 13.04 34.20 -13.63
CA PHE A 424 13.35 32.77 -13.77
C PHE A 424 13.71 32.44 -15.22
N ILE A 425 14.86 31.77 -15.43
CA ILE A 425 15.27 31.25 -16.76
C ILE A 425 15.47 29.74 -16.67
N TRP A 426 14.69 29.01 -17.48
CA TRP A 426 14.67 27.56 -17.54
C TRP A 426 15.24 27.07 -18.88
N ASP A 427 16.37 26.38 -18.84
CA ASP A 427 17.01 25.79 -20.02
C ASP A 427 16.79 24.27 -20.10
N GLN A 428 16.66 23.73 -21.31
CA GLN A 428 16.63 22.29 -21.58
C GLN A 428 17.99 21.65 -21.30
N ILE A 429 17.98 20.50 -20.60
CA ILE A 429 19.17 19.68 -20.38
C ILE A 429 19.29 18.60 -21.46
N GLU A 430 20.43 18.59 -22.17
CA GLU A 430 20.85 17.48 -23.01
C GLU A 430 22.21 16.94 -22.55
N ASN A 431 22.30 15.63 -22.30
CA ASN A 431 23.54 14.98 -21.84
C ASN A 431 24.17 15.63 -20.58
N GLY A 432 23.35 16.22 -19.70
CA GLY A 432 23.77 16.91 -18.47
C GLY A 432 24.14 18.40 -18.64
N VAL A 433 24.06 18.94 -19.86
CA VAL A 433 24.44 20.32 -20.20
C VAL A 433 23.19 21.13 -20.61
N ALA A 434 23.08 22.38 -20.16
CA ALA A 434 22.04 23.31 -20.61
C ALA A 434 22.27 23.72 -22.07
N THR A 435 21.21 23.74 -22.87
CA THR A 435 21.27 23.92 -24.33
C THR A 435 20.49 25.13 -24.82
N ASP A 436 19.17 25.01 -24.94
CA ASP A 436 18.25 26.06 -25.39
C ASP A 436 17.31 26.46 -24.23
N THR A 437 17.01 27.76 -24.12
CA THR A 437 16.03 28.28 -23.17
C THR A 437 14.62 27.86 -23.56
N VAL A 438 13.92 27.23 -22.62
CA VAL A 438 12.56 26.70 -22.76
C VAL A 438 11.54 27.74 -22.29
N GLU A 439 11.82 28.39 -21.16
CA GLU A 439 10.94 29.40 -20.59
C GLU A 439 11.73 30.50 -19.86
N GLU A 440 11.23 31.73 -19.94
CA GLU A 440 11.80 32.94 -19.35
C GLU A 440 10.65 33.73 -18.73
N ALA A 441 10.74 34.09 -17.45
CA ALA A 441 9.68 34.80 -16.74
C ALA A 441 10.28 35.90 -15.85
N ASN A 442 10.08 37.17 -16.21
CA ASN A 442 10.66 38.32 -15.51
C ASN A 442 9.61 39.04 -14.62
N ASP A 443 10.06 39.72 -13.55
CA ASP A 443 9.22 40.44 -12.56
C ASP A 443 8.10 39.55 -11.96
N VAL A 444 8.40 38.27 -11.70
CA VAL A 444 7.50 37.35 -10.99
C VAL A 444 7.52 37.70 -9.51
N ARG A 445 6.37 38.11 -8.98
CA ARG A 445 6.25 38.59 -7.59
C ARG A 445 5.66 37.52 -6.70
N LEU A 446 6.36 37.24 -5.60
CA LEU A 446 5.93 36.29 -4.59
C LEU A 446 5.62 37.07 -3.30
N GLU A 447 4.35 37.12 -2.92
CA GLU A 447 3.90 37.84 -1.72
C GLU A 447 3.99 36.93 -0.48
N ALA A 448 4.22 37.53 0.70
CA ALA A 448 4.37 36.76 1.94
C ALA A 448 3.03 36.14 2.37
N GLY A 449 3.05 34.88 2.80
CA GLY A 449 1.83 34.12 3.14
C GLY A 449 1.06 33.55 1.95
N HIS A 450 1.71 33.46 0.79
CA HIS A 450 1.15 32.85 -0.42
C HIS A 450 1.97 31.63 -0.86
N SER A 451 1.27 30.67 -1.46
CA SER A 451 1.82 29.45 -2.07
C SER A 451 1.57 29.49 -3.57
N TYR A 452 2.61 29.27 -4.37
CA TYR A 452 2.61 29.44 -5.81
C TYR A 452 2.98 28.14 -6.53
N LEU A 453 2.15 27.70 -7.48
CA LEU A 453 2.46 26.58 -8.39
C LEU A 453 2.80 27.14 -9.78
N TYR A 454 4.09 27.13 -10.10
CA TYR A 454 4.66 27.47 -11.39
C TYR A 454 4.56 26.26 -12.34
N LEU A 455 3.67 26.35 -13.34
CA LEU A 455 3.50 25.37 -14.40
C LEU A 455 4.23 25.86 -15.65
N MET A 456 5.25 25.15 -16.10
CA MET A 456 5.97 25.52 -17.33
C MET A 456 5.07 25.34 -18.56
N THR A 457 5.17 26.26 -19.51
CA THR A 457 4.36 26.29 -20.74
C THR A 457 5.17 26.27 -22.04
N GLY A 458 6.48 26.51 -21.94
CA GLY A 458 7.36 26.73 -23.08
C GLY A 458 7.16 28.12 -23.70
N GLN A 459 6.75 29.13 -22.90
CA GLN A 459 6.44 30.47 -23.40
C GLN A 459 7.22 31.58 -22.70
N PHE A 460 7.97 32.33 -23.50
CA PHE A 460 8.71 33.50 -23.06
C PHE A 460 7.78 34.61 -22.56
N ASN A 461 8.05 35.08 -21.35
CA ASN A 461 7.41 36.19 -20.65
C ASN A 461 5.88 36.05 -20.41
N GLN A 462 5.37 34.81 -20.38
CA GLN A 462 3.97 34.49 -20.05
C GLN A 462 3.87 33.21 -19.17
N PRO A 463 4.45 33.20 -17.95
CA PRO A 463 4.42 32.03 -17.08
C PRO A 463 2.99 31.71 -16.62
N LEU A 464 2.67 30.43 -16.50
CA LEU A 464 1.41 29.96 -15.91
C LEU A 464 1.63 29.69 -14.41
N ILE A 465 1.38 30.71 -13.60
CA ILE A 465 1.46 30.61 -12.14
C ILE A 465 0.04 30.55 -11.57
N LEU A 466 -0.18 29.56 -10.71
CA LEU A 466 -1.38 29.42 -9.87
C LEU A 466 -1.02 29.82 -8.44
N GLU A 467 -1.97 30.40 -7.71
CA GLU A 467 -1.71 31.07 -6.44
C GLU A 467 -2.79 30.71 -5.41
N ASP A 468 -2.37 30.45 -4.18
CA ASP A 468 -3.24 30.30 -3.01
C ASP A 468 -2.69 31.13 -1.84
N ASN A 469 -3.54 31.93 -1.19
CA ASN A 469 -3.19 32.59 0.08
C ASN A 469 -3.32 31.55 1.22
N VAL A 470 -2.19 31.22 1.85
CA VAL A 470 -2.09 30.28 2.98
C VAL A 470 -1.98 30.99 4.34
N GLY A 471 -1.76 32.31 4.32
CA GLY A 471 -1.59 33.14 5.51
C GLY A 471 -0.15 33.13 6.04
N ILE A 472 0.08 34.00 7.03
CA ILE A 472 1.38 34.16 7.72
C ILE A 472 1.20 33.74 9.18
N ASP A 473 2.12 32.92 9.70
CA ASP A 473 2.21 32.64 11.13
C ASP A 473 3.41 33.35 11.74
N GLU A 474 3.13 34.41 12.51
CA GLU A 474 4.12 35.21 13.23
C GLU A 474 4.93 34.41 14.28
N SER A 475 4.49 33.20 14.65
CA SER A 475 5.25 32.29 15.52
C SER A 475 6.34 31.49 14.79
N LEU A 476 6.27 31.40 13.45
CA LEU A 476 7.33 30.86 12.59
C LEU A 476 8.44 31.89 12.29
N ALA A 477 8.31 33.13 12.80
CA ALA A 477 9.38 34.12 12.71
C ALA A 477 10.66 33.60 13.36
N VAL A 478 11.79 33.68 12.65
CA VAL A 478 13.11 33.28 13.18
C VAL A 478 13.54 34.26 14.27
N VAL A 479 13.18 33.96 15.51
CA VAL A 479 13.67 34.70 16.69
C VAL A 479 15.11 34.28 16.95
N ASP A 480 16.05 35.22 16.80
CA ASP A 480 17.48 35.04 17.09
C ASP A 480 17.76 34.93 18.60
N THR A 481 17.21 33.89 19.22
CA THR A 481 17.42 33.46 20.60
C THR A 481 17.47 31.94 20.64
N PRO A 482 18.49 31.31 21.25
CA PRO A 482 18.58 29.85 21.31
C PRO A 482 17.37 29.28 22.09
N PRO A 483 16.57 28.38 21.48
CA PRO A 483 15.33 27.92 22.10
C PRO A 483 15.62 27.09 23.36
N THR A 484 14.92 27.41 24.44
CA THR A 484 14.78 26.47 25.57
C THR A 484 13.60 25.57 25.25
N ALA A 485 13.88 24.41 24.64
CA ALA A 485 12.86 23.50 24.15
C ALA A 485 11.92 23.05 25.28
N ILE A 486 10.63 23.27 25.07
CA ILE A 486 9.58 22.45 25.68
C ILE A 486 9.47 21.23 24.75
N PRO A 487 9.60 19.98 25.25
CA PRO A 487 9.61 18.82 24.38
C PRO A 487 8.22 18.57 23.79
N THR A 488 8.07 18.90 22.50
CA THR A 488 7.14 18.18 21.61
C THR A 488 7.44 16.67 21.71
N PRO A 489 6.45 15.77 21.67
CA PRO A 489 6.72 14.35 21.53
C PRO A 489 7.38 14.11 20.17
N ALA A 490 8.68 13.85 20.16
CA ALA A 490 9.44 13.68 18.94
C ALA A 490 8.88 12.52 18.11
N LEU A 491 8.69 12.73 16.80
CA LEU A 491 8.29 11.65 15.91
C LEU A 491 9.46 10.66 15.77
N ALA A 492 9.19 9.38 16.02
CA ALA A 492 10.24 8.38 16.17
C ALA A 492 10.93 8.04 14.84
N THR A 493 12.07 8.69 14.58
CA THR A 493 13.00 8.35 13.51
C THR A 493 13.50 6.91 13.70
N ARG A 494 13.58 6.13 12.61
CA ARG A 494 13.98 4.71 12.66
C ARG A 494 15.07 4.41 11.64
N VAL A 495 16.10 3.69 12.06
CA VAL A 495 17.24 3.32 11.21
C VAL A 495 17.42 1.81 11.16
N ARG A 496 17.61 1.29 9.95
CA ARG A 496 18.03 -0.08 9.64
C ARG A 496 19.51 -0.07 9.24
N PHE A 497 20.29 -1.06 9.68
CA PHE A 497 21.71 -1.19 9.34
C PHE A 497 21.96 -2.43 8.50
N VAL A 498 22.55 -2.26 7.31
CA VAL A 498 22.72 -3.32 6.30
C VAL A 498 24.22 -3.57 6.05
N ASN A 499 24.63 -4.84 6.02
CA ASN A 499 26.02 -5.22 5.71
C ASN A 499 26.18 -5.66 4.26
N ALA A 500 26.75 -4.77 3.43
CA ALA A 500 27.12 -5.00 2.04
C ALA A 500 28.66 -5.08 1.85
N VAL A 501 29.45 -5.32 2.91
CA VAL A 501 30.92 -5.35 2.86
C VAL A 501 31.41 -6.55 2.04
N SER A 502 32.00 -6.29 0.87
CA SER A 502 32.36 -7.32 -0.14
C SER A 502 33.33 -8.41 0.35
N LEU A 503 34.11 -8.15 1.41
CA LEU A 503 34.93 -9.15 2.13
C LEU A 503 34.11 -10.25 2.84
N ARG A 504 32.77 -10.12 2.88
CA ARG A 504 31.81 -11.02 3.55
C ARG A 504 32.04 -11.18 5.06
N SER A 505 32.62 -10.17 5.69
CA SER A 505 32.88 -10.11 7.13
C SER A 505 31.65 -9.66 7.92
N THR A 506 31.35 -10.32 9.04
CA THR A 506 30.36 -9.86 10.03
C THR A 506 30.78 -8.52 10.66
N VAL A 507 29.85 -7.57 10.77
CA VAL A 507 30.10 -6.22 11.31
C VAL A 507 29.20 -5.87 12.50
N ASP A 508 29.68 -4.94 13.32
CA ASP A 508 28.87 -4.21 14.31
C ASP A 508 28.81 -2.72 13.93
N PHE A 509 27.69 -2.08 14.25
CA PHE A 509 27.47 -0.64 14.14
C PHE A 509 27.37 -0.02 15.53
N GLN A 510 28.04 1.11 15.73
CA GLN A 510 28.06 1.87 16.98
C GLN A 510 27.76 3.34 16.68
N MET A 511 26.73 3.90 17.29
CA MET A 511 26.29 5.28 17.13
C MET A 511 26.54 6.03 18.44
N ASP A 512 27.23 7.17 18.39
CA ASP A 512 27.52 8.03 19.55
C ASP A 512 28.10 7.26 20.76
N GLU A 513 29.12 6.45 20.47
CA GLU A 513 29.78 5.50 21.39
C GLU A 513 28.89 4.34 21.92
N ILE A 514 27.61 4.24 21.55
CA ILE A 514 26.69 3.16 21.94
C ILE A 514 26.58 2.11 20.82
N ALA A 515 26.77 0.82 21.13
CA ALA A 515 26.57 -0.26 20.16
C ALA A 515 25.07 -0.38 19.83
N ILE A 516 24.71 -0.18 18.55
CA ILE A 516 23.30 -0.05 18.12
C ILE A 516 22.82 -1.28 17.34
N ALA A 517 23.65 -1.83 16.45
CA ALA A 517 23.40 -3.12 15.79
C ALA A 517 24.68 -3.97 15.83
N SER A 518 24.55 -5.30 15.98
CA SER A 518 25.71 -6.17 16.20
C SER A 518 25.56 -7.52 15.52
N ALA A 519 26.70 -8.14 15.18
CA ALA A 519 26.80 -9.42 14.50
C ALA A 519 26.05 -9.50 13.15
N ILE A 520 25.95 -8.38 12.41
CA ILE A 520 25.26 -8.33 11.12
C ILE A 520 26.11 -9.06 10.08
N GLU A 521 25.64 -10.22 9.61
CA GLU A 521 26.30 -11.02 8.57
C GLU A 521 26.15 -10.37 7.18
N PHE A 522 27.01 -10.77 6.23
CA PHE A 522 26.98 -10.20 4.88
C PHE A 522 25.67 -10.52 4.15
N GLY A 523 25.06 -9.52 3.53
CA GLY A 523 23.77 -9.62 2.87
C GLY A 523 22.59 -9.71 3.85
N GLN A 524 22.79 -9.31 5.10
CA GLN A 524 21.77 -9.22 6.14
C GLN A 524 21.71 -7.81 6.73
N ASP A 525 20.62 -7.56 7.44
CA ASP A 525 20.22 -6.29 8.02
C ASP A 525 19.80 -6.44 9.50
N SER A 526 19.64 -5.31 10.19
CA SER A 526 19.06 -5.25 11.54
C SER A 526 17.54 -5.14 11.49
N ASP A 527 16.88 -5.33 12.63
CA ASP A 527 15.54 -4.74 12.86
C ASP A 527 15.59 -3.20 12.67
N LEU A 528 14.42 -2.56 12.51
CA LEU A 528 14.32 -1.10 12.58
C LEU A 528 14.53 -0.62 14.02
N ILE A 529 15.53 0.23 14.23
CA ILE A 529 15.94 0.73 15.55
C ILE A 529 15.56 2.19 15.67
N ILE A 530 14.85 2.57 16.73
CA ILE A 530 14.53 3.98 17.01
C ILE A 530 15.82 4.72 17.38
N VAL A 531 16.04 5.86 16.74
CA VAL A 531 17.13 6.81 17.03
C VAL A 531 16.53 8.16 17.39
N ASP A 532 17.31 9.01 18.07
CA ASP A 532 17.03 10.44 18.09
C ASP A 532 17.29 11.03 16.69
N PRO A 533 16.60 12.10 16.26
CA PRO A 533 16.92 12.82 15.03
C PRO A 533 18.09 13.81 15.22
N GLY A 534 18.77 14.11 14.12
CA GLY A 534 19.91 15.04 14.09
C GLY A 534 21.17 14.41 13.50
N VAL A 535 22.34 14.87 13.96
CA VAL A 535 23.66 14.44 13.47
C VAL A 535 24.31 13.50 14.49
N HIS A 536 24.71 12.32 14.03
CA HIS A 536 25.27 11.24 14.86
C HIS A 536 26.58 10.72 14.29
N THR A 537 27.55 10.40 15.14
CA THR A 537 28.81 9.77 14.70
C THR A 537 28.61 8.25 14.64
N LEU A 538 28.53 7.70 13.42
CA LEU A 538 28.37 6.28 13.17
C LEU A 538 29.72 5.60 12.88
N ILE A 539 30.02 4.57 13.67
CA ILE A 539 31.27 3.80 13.66
C ILE A 539 30.97 2.36 13.23
N LEU A 540 31.62 1.90 12.17
CA LEU A 540 31.57 0.50 11.73
C LEU A 540 32.73 -0.28 12.35
N ARG A 541 32.47 -1.50 12.84
CA ARG A 541 33.49 -2.40 13.42
C ARG A 541 33.44 -3.80 12.83
N ALA A 542 34.59 -4.47 12.79
CA ALA A 542 34.64 -5.91 12.53
C ALA A 542 34.26 -6.69 13.79
N ALA A 543 33.13 -7.41 13.77
CA ALA A 543 32.55 -8.04 14.96
C ALA A 543 33.49 -9.06 15.65
N ASN A 544 34.35 -9.73 14.86
CA ASN A 544 35.30 -10.72 15.36
C ASN A 544 36.53 -10.12 16.09
N THR A 545 36.78 -8.82 15.97
CA THR A 545 38.00 -8.17 16.52
C THR A 545 37.75 -6.84 17.23
N GLY A 546 36.56 -6.23 17.10
CA GLY A 546 36.23 -4.90 17.61
C GLY A 546 36.97 -3.75 16.91
N THR A 547 37.76 -4.05 15.86
CA THR A 547 38.54 -3.08 15.10
C THR A 547 37.60 -2.12 14.37
N ILE A 548 37.82 -0.81 14.51
CA ILE A 548 37.12 0.21 13.70
C ILE A 548 37.51 0.03 12.25
N LEU A 549 36.51 -0.08 11.38
CA LEU A 549 36.65 -0.17 9.94
C LEU A 549 36.49 1.20 9.28
N THR A 550 35.46 1.95 9.70
CA THR A 550 35.25 3.35 9.31
C THR A 550 34.46 4.10 10.38
N SER A 551 34.43 5.43 10.27
CA SER A 551 33.71 6.34 11.15
C SER A 551 33.28 7.56 10.33
N ALA A 552 32.00 7.89 10.33
CA ALA A 552 31.45 9.04 9.61
C ALA A 552 30.31 9.67 10.40
N ASP A 553 30.14 10.98 10.28
CA ASP A 553 28.95 11.66 10.80
C ASP A 553 27.82 11.51 9.78
N VAL A 554 26.64 11.11 10.25
CA VAL A 554 25.42 10.90 9.47
C VAL A 554 24.28 11.74 10.03
N THR A 555 23.33 12.13 9.18
CA THR A 555 22.16 12.93 9.58
C THR A 555 20.88 12.15 9.33
N PHE A 556 19.95 12.21 10.28
CA PHE A 556 18.60 11.66 10.15
C PHE A 556 17.54 12.72 10.51
N ASP A 557 16.52 12.82 9.68
CA ASP A 557 15.41 13.75 9.89
C ASP A 557 14.38 13.20 10.89
N GLU A 558 13.62 14.09 11.53
CA GLU A 558 12.59 13.71 12.51
C GLU A 558 11.43 12.93 11.87
N GLY A 559 10.99 11.84 12.52
CA GLY A 559 9.85 11.03 12.09
C GLY A 559 10.06 10.14 10.86
N ASN A 560 11.25 10.16 10.26
CA ASN A 560 11.54 9.46 9.02
C ASN A 560 12.24 8.10 9.24
N ASP A 561 12.03 7.17 8.29
CA ASP A 561 12.73 5.88 8.22
C ASP A 561 13.95 5.97 7.28
N PHE A 562 15.04 5.28 7.63
CA PHE A 562 16.28 5.23 6.86
C PHE A 562 16.93 3.84 6.87
N SER A 563 17.65 3.50 5.79
CA SER A 563 18.57 2.36 5.71
C SER A 563 20.01 2.85 5.54
N VAL A 564 20.93 2.30 6.33
CA VAL A 564 22.37 2.60 6.26
C VAL A 564 23.15 1.37 5.80
N PHE A 565 23.77 1.47 4.62
CA PHE A 565 24.56 0.42 4.00
C PHE A 565 26.04 0.59 4.34
N ALA A 566 26.63 -0.38 5.04
CA ALA A 566 28.06 -0.51 5.17
C ALA A 566 28.63 -1.30 4.00
N TYR A 567 29.58 -0.74 3.26
CA TYR A 567 30.21 -1.38 2.10
C TYR A 567 31.73 -1.16 2.09
N MET A 568 32.40 -1.75 1.09
CA MET A 568 33.81 -1.50 0.80
C MET A 568 33.90 -1.03 -0.66
N ASP A 569 34.62 0.06 -0.89
CA ASP A 569 34.77 0.66 -2.21
C ASP A 569 35.86 -0.02 -3.07
N GLU A 570 36.09 0.52 -4.26
CA GLU A 570 37.11 0.05 -5.22
C GLU A 570 38.55 0.44 -4.82
N ALA A 571 38.75 1.03 -3.63
CA ALA A 571 40.02 1.45 -3.04
C ALA A 571 40.29 0.77 -1.67
N ASP A 572 39.70 -0.40 -1.44
CA ASP A 572 39.76 -1.19 -0.19
C ASP A 572 39.32 -0.39 1.07
N SER A 573 38.53 0.68 0.90
CA SER A 573 38.10 1.57 1.99
C SER A 573 36.67 1.27 2.42
N PHE A 574 36.45 1.18 3.73
CA PHE A 574 35.12 0.93 4.30
C PHE A 574 34.31 2.22 4.34
N MET A 575 33.09 2.17 3.80
CA MET A 575 32.23 3.33 3.60
C MET A 575 30.82 3.06 4.12
N LEU A 576 30.11 4.15 4.42
CA LEU A 576 28.72 4.16 4.89
C LEU A 576 27.89 4.97 3.88
N PHE A 577 26.72 4.47 3.50
CA PHE A 577 25.78 5.14 2.61
C PHE A 577 24.39 5.15 3.23
N VAL A 578 23.80 6.34 3.37
CA VAL A 578 22.48 6.54 3.99
C VAL A 578 21.43 6.69 2.90
N VAL A 579 20.32 5.96 3.03
CA VAL A 579 19.21 5.95 2.07
C VAL A 579 17.90 6.24 2.82
N PRO A 580 17.08 7.20 2.37
CA PRO A 580 15.77 7.47 2.96
C PRO A 580 14.74 6.41 2.54
N ASP A 581 13.94 5.95 3.49
CA ASP A 581 12.88 4.95 3.32
C ASP A 581 11.47 5.53 3.54
N PHE A 582 11.36 6.82 3.83
CA PHE A 582 10.06 7.51 4.05
C PHE A 582 9.17 7.64 2.79
N ASN A 583 9.69 7.38 1.59
CA ASN A 583 8.94 7.45 0.33
C ASN A 583 8.38 6.09 -0.16
N LEU A 584 8.32 5.06 0.70
CA LEU A 584 7.88 3.70 0.33
C LEU A 584 6.34 3.53 0.32
N THR A 585 5.64 4.23 -0.57
CA THR A 585 4.16 4.19 -0.69
C THR A 585 3.67 3.03 -1.55
N PHE A 586 3.15 1.96 -0.95
CA PHE A 586 2.65 0.77 -1.67
C PHE A 586 1.31 1.00 -2.36
N ASP A 587 1.25 0.68 -3.67
CA ASP A 587 0.00 0.72 -4.44
C ASP A 587 -0.68 -0.65 -4.47
N GLY A 588 -1.78 -0.79 -3.71
CA GLY A 588 -2.53 -2.05 -3.59
C GLY A 588 -1.69 -3.20 -3.02
N ASP A 589 -1.54 -4.28 -3.79
CA ASP A 589 -0.72 -5.45 -3.43
C ASP A 589 0.66 -5.45 -4.11
N SER A 590 1.04 -4.38 -4.81
CA SER A 590 2.27 -4.33 -5.61
C SER A 590 3.54 -4.56 -4.78
N ALA A 591 4.56 -5.11 -5.44
CA ALA A 591 5.92 -5.19 -4.93
C ALA A 591 6.75 -4.01 -5.47
N HIS A 592 7.74 -3.56 -4.71
CA HIS A 592 8.65 -2.49 -5.12
C HIS A 592 10.08 -2.98 -5.27
N ILE A 593 10.77 -2.47 -6.29
CA ILE A 593 12.20 -2.64 -6.48
C ILE A 593 12.88 -1.28 -6.52
N ARG A 594 13.96 -1.13 -5.75
CA ARG A 594 14.92 -0.03 -5.86
C ARG A 594 16.32 -0.62 -6.07
N VAL A 595 17.20 0.11 -6.75
CA VAL A 595 18.60 -0.27 -6.96
C VAL A 595 19.47 0.66 -6.14
N ILE A 596 20.34 0.10 -5.29
CA ILE A 596 21.34 0.85 -4.52
C ILE A 596 22.70 0.63 -5.19
N ASN A 597 23.23 1.64 -5.86
CA ASN A 597 24.48 1.54 -6.62
C ASN A 597 25.67 2.04 -5.79
N LEU A 598 26.44 1.12 -5.21
CA LEU A 598 27.62 1.42 -4.40
C LEU A 598 28.94 1.22 -5.19
N THR A 599 28.87 1.31 -6.52
CA THR A 599 30.01 1.18 -7.44
C THR A 599 30.40 2.53 -8.04
N SER A 600 31.64 2.69 -8.54
CA SER A 600 32.16 4.00 -8.95
C SER A 600 32.02 4.32 -10.45
N ASN A 601 31.93 3.29 -11.31
CA ASN A 601 32.16 3.45 -12.75
C ASN A 601 30.90 3.41 -13.63
N ASP A 602 29.88 2.65 -13.24
CA ASP A 602 28.78 2.26 -14.13
C ASP A 602 27.45 2.91 -13.72
N ASN A 603 26.78 3.60 -14.65
CA ASN A 603 25.36 3.95 -14.53
C ASN A 603 24.55 2.67 -14.74
N VAL A 604 23.72 2.26 -13.77
CA VAL A 604 23.07 0.95 -13.80
C VAL A 604 21.58 1.07 -14.05
N GLY A 605 21.11 0.42 -15.11
CA GLY A 605 19.69 0.16 -15.36
C GLY A 605 19.33 -1.27 -14.95
N VAL A 606 18.25 -1.42 -14.18
CA VAL A 606 17.56 -2.71 -13.95
C VAL A 606 16.45 -2.88 -14.97
N SER A 607 16.23 -4.10 -15.47
CA SER A 607 15.22 -4.37 -16.50
C SER A 607 14.76 -5.82 -16.49
N ARG A 608 13.48 -6.06 -16.80
CA ARG A 608 12.93 -7.41 -17.00
C ARG A 608 12.95 -7.81 -18.49
N PHE A 609 12.92 -9.11 -18.76
CA PHE A 609 12.77 -9.65 -20.12
C PHE A 609 11.33 -10.07 -20.41
N ALA A 610 10.82 -9.73 -21.58
CA ALA A 610 9.49 -10.16 -22.00
C ALA A 610 9.51 -11.60 -22.56
N GLY A 611 8.55 -12.42 -22.13
CA GLY A 611 8.15 -13.63 -22.86
C GLY A 611 9.14 -14.80 -22.90
N GLY A 612 9.95 -15.01 -21.85
CA GLY A 612 10.79 -16.21 -21.74
C GLY A 612 12.06 -16.22 -22.62
N ASN A 613 12.45 -15.07 -23.18
CA ASN A 613 13.64 -14.98 -24.04
C ASN A 613 14.98 -15.19 -23.30
N LEU A 614 15.00 -15.26 -21.96
CA LEU A 614 16.25 -15.32 -21.19
C LEU A 614 17.08 -16.58 -21.47
N GLU A 615 16.51 -17.79 -21.45
CA GLU A 615 17.28 -19.01 -21.73
C GLU A 615 17.91 -18.97 -23.14
N SER A 616 17.18 -18.44 -24.12
CA SER A 616 17.66 -18.23 -25.49
C SER A 616 18.78 -17.18 -25.57
N PHE A 617 18.74 -16.15 -24.70
CA PHE A 617 19.77 -15.12 -24.62
C PHE A 617 21.03 -15.62 -23.88
N ILE A 618 20.89 -16.25 -22.72
CA ILE A 618 22.01 -16.86 -21.97
C ILE A 618 22.72 -17.90 -22.83
N SER A 619 21.98 -18.77 -23.53
CA SER A 619 22.58 -19.77 -24.44
C SER A 619 23.18 -19.17 -25.73
N SER A 620 22.98 -17.87 -26.00
CA SER A 620 23.69 -17.13 -27.05
C SER A 620 25.00 -16.49 -26.58
N MET A 621 25.27 -16.47 -25.27
CA MET A 621 26.50 -15.92 -24.71
C MET A 621 27.67 -16.88 -24.94
N GLN A 622 28.68 -16.40 -25.67
CA GLN A 622 29.94 -17.10 -25.87
C GLN A 622 30.94 -16.63 -24.81
N GLU A 623 31.44 -17.53 -23.96
CA GLU A 623 32.35 -17.20 -22.85
C GLU A 623 33.74 -16.73 -23.35
N GLU A 624 33.90 -15.42 -23.55
CA GLU A 624 35.19 -14.73 -23.63
C GLU A 624 35.53 -14.13 -22.24
N PRO A 625 36.51 -14.69 -21.49
CA PRO A 625 36.78 -14.25 -20.12
C PRO A 625 37.19 -12.78 -20.01
N GLY A 626 36.37 -11.97 -19.32
CA GLY A 626 36.63 -10.55 -19.05
C GLY A 626 35.91 -9.56 -19.96
N LEU A 627 35.05 -10.01 -20.87
CA LEU A 627 34.18 -9.13 -21.68
C LEU A 627 32.72 -9.24 -21.24
N ARG A 628 32.13 -8.13 -20.79
CA ARG A 628 30.68 -8.04 -20.53
C ARG A 628 29.92 -8.12 -21.87
N PRO A 629 28.95 -9.04 -22.04
CA PRO A 629 28.20 -9.17 -23.28
C PRO A 629 27.24 -7.98 -23.48
N SER A 630 27.08 -7.57 -24.74
CA SER A 630 26.10 -6.56 -25.15
C SER A 630 24.68 -7.14 -25.18
N VAL A 631 23.72 -6.46 -24.57
CA VAL A 631 22.32 -6.90 -24.54
C VAL A 631 21.57 -6.35 -25.77
N PRO A 632 20.80 -7.16 -26.52
CA PRO A 632 19.96 -6.64 -27.59
C PRO A 632 18.83 -5.76 -27.02
N PHE A 633 18.41 -4.75 -27.78
CA PHE A 633 17.35 -3.82 -27.36
C PHE A 633 15.94 -4.41 -27.46
N ASP A 634 15.71 -5.41 -28.31
CA ASP A 634 14.39 -6.00 -28.53
C ASP A 634 13.95 -6.88 -27.35
N GLY A 635 12.75 -6.63 -26.81
CA GLY A 635 12.10 -7.50 -25.82
C GLY A 635 12.51 -7.30 -24.35
N ARG A 636 13.09 -6.14 -24.00
CA ARG A 636 13.53 -5.81 -22.64
C ARG A 636 12.89 -4.50 -22.16
N GLU A 637 12.39 -4.49 -20.92
CA GLU A 637 11.69 -3.35 -20.33
C GLU A 637 12.52 -2.79 -19.16
N VAL A 638 13.01 -1.55 -19.31
CA VAL A 638 13.80 -0.86 -18.28
C VAL A 638 12.88 -0.40 -17.17
N LEU A 639 13.15 -0.87 -15.95
CA LEU A 639 12.31 -0.65 -14.78
C LEU A 639 12.76 0.56 -13.96
N ALA A 640 14.08 0.71 -13.77
CA ALA A 640 14.69 1.87 -13.13
C ALA A 640 16.16 2.04 -13.56
N GLY A 641 16.72 3.23 -13.34
CA GLY A 641 18.12 3.56 -13.58
C GLY A 641 18.72 4.38 -12.44
N VAL A 642 20.03 4.25 -12.21
CA VAL A 642 20.76 4.86 -11.08
C VAL A 642 22.22 5.15 -11.41
N GLN A 643 22.75 6.28 -10.96
CA GLN A 643 24.16 6.68 -11.13
C GLN A 643 25.07 6.05 -10.05
N PRO A 644 26.41 6.06 -10.21
CA PRO A 644 27.35 5.75 -9.15
C PRO A 644 27.03 6.44 -7.82
N PHE A 645 27.20 5.72 -6.70
CA PHE A 645 26.95 6.19 -5.32
C PHE A 645 25.57 6.84 -5.12
N SER A 646 24.53 6.20 -5.66
CA SER A 646 23.16 6.71 -5.66
C SER A 646 22.13 5.57 -5.51
N PHE A 647 20.85 5.92 -5.38
CA PHE A 647 19.74 4.97 -5.38
C PHE A 647 18.70 5.34 -6.45
N SER A 648 17.98 4.34 -6.98
CA SER A 648 16.96 4.57 -8.00
C SER A 648 15.63 5.05 -7.43
N ASN A 649 14.77 5.59 -8.29
CA ASN A 649 13.32 5.62 -8.02
C ASN A 649 12.77 4.20 -7.86
N LEU A 650 11.61 4.06 -7.24
CA LEU A 650 10.91 2.78 -7.10
C LEU A 650 10.37 2.32 -8.46
N ALA A 651 10.70 1.09 -8.85
CA ALA A 651 9.99 0.35 -9.88
C ALA A 651 8.87 -0.47 -9.21
N VAL A 652 7.63 -0.31 -9.70
CA VAL A 652 6.46 -1.04 -9.20
C VAL A 652 6.23 -2.28 -10.08
N LEU A 653 6.06 -3.44 -9.47
CA LEU A 653 5.81 -4.72 -10.13
C LEU A 653 4.65 -5.47 -9.47
N ILE A 654 4.01 -6.35 -10.23
CA ILE A 654 3.02 -7.28 -9.66
C ILE A 654 3.72 -8.42 -8.90
N PRO A 655 3.12 -9.00 -7.85
CA PRO A 655 3.73 -10.10 -7.09
C PRO A 655 3.80 -11.42 -7.90
N GLU A 656 4.95 -11.67 -8.53
CA GLU A 656 5.27 -12.91 -9.26
C GLU A 656 6.79 -13.17 -9.29
N GLU A 657 7.22 -14.23 -9.99
CA GLU A 657 8.62 -14.63 -10.12
C GLU A 657 9.29 -13.94 -11.33
N TYR A 658 10.37 -13.18 -11.06
CA TYR A 658 11.07 -12.36 -12.05
C TYR A 658 12.51 -12.81 -12.33
N ASP A 659 12.87 -12.72 -13.61
CA ASP A 659 14.25 -12.58 -14.07
C ASP A 659 14.59 -11.10 -14.31
N LEU A 660 15.57 -10.57 -13.56
CA LEU A 660 16.03 -9.19 -13.69
C LEU A 660 17.48 -9.14 -14.19
N ALA A 661 17.69 -8.41 -15.29
CA ALA A 661 19.03 -8.06 -15.74
C ALA A 661 19.43 -6.67 -15.24
N LEU A 662 20.59 -6.61 -14.60
CA LEU A 662 21.32 -5.37 -14.34
C LEU A 662 22.26 -5.10 -15.51
N THR A 663 22.26 -3.88 -16.02
CA THR A 663 23.08 -3.44 -17.17
C THR A 663 23.68 -2.08 -16.93
N ASP A 664 24.92 -1.91 -17.38
CA ASP A 664 25.48 -0.59 -17.66
C ASP A 664 24.60 0.07 -18.74
N SER A 665 23.91 1.14 -18.37
CA SER A 665 22.94 1.85 -19.21
C SER A 665 23.59 2.76 -20.24
N ALA A 666 24.88 3.09 -20.09
CA ALA A 666 25.64 3.90 -21.05
C ALA A 666 26.24 3.05 -22.18
N GLN A 667 26.66 1.82 -21.89
CA GLN A 667 27.28 0.90 -22.87
C GLN A 667 26.36 -0.26 -23.28
N ASN A 668 25.16 -0.37 -22.69
CA ASN A 668 24.20 -1.49 -22.81
C ASN A 668 24.86 -2.87 -22.62
N ARG A 669 25.70 -2.97 -21.58
CA ARG A 669 26.50 -4.14 -21.22
C ARG A 669 25.93 -4.83 -19.99
N MET A 670 25.78 -6.15 -20.03
CA MET A 670 25.29 -6.90 -18.88
C MET A 670 26.27 -6.85 -17.71
N ILE A 671 25.75 -6.50 -16.53
CA ILE A 671 26.45 -6.51 -15.25
C ILE A 671 26.18 -7.84 -14.55
N ALA A 672 24.90 -8.17 -14.35
CA ALA A 672 24.46 -9.37 -13.68
C ALA A 672 23.04 -9.77 -14.13
N ILE A 673 22.68 -11.03 -13.89
CA ILE A 673 21.30 -11.51 -13.91
C ILE A 673 20.96 -11.99 -12.51
N LEU A 674 19.81 -11.56 -12.01
CA LEU A 674 19.17 -12.09 -10.82
C LEU A 674 17.93 -12.86 -11.28
N SER A 675 18.03 -14.19 -11.30
CA SER A 675 16.97 -15.08 -11.74
C SER A 675 16.14 -15.60 -10.57
N ASN A 676 14.87 -15.94 -10.87
CA ASN A 676 13.93 -16.54 -9.92
C ASN A 676 13.68 -15.67 -8.66
N ILE A 677 13.65 -14.33 -8.80
CA ILE A 677 13.24 -13.46 -7.68
C ILE A 677 11.71 -13.53 -7.55
N ASN A 678 11.23 -14.28 -6.55
CA ASN A 678 9.82 -14.26 -6.17
C ASN A 678 9.51 -12.97 -5.38
N LEU A 679 8.75 -12.06 -6.00
CA LEU A 679 8.29 -10.82 -5.36
C LEU A 679 6.98 -11.08 -4.60
N GLU A 680 6.97 -10.71 -3.31
CA GLU A 680 5.83 -10.85 -2.42
C GLU A 680 4.98 -9.58 -2.39
N ALA A 681 3.68 -9.74 -2.13
CA ALA A 681 2.74 -8.62 -2.10
C ALA A 681 3.08 -7.64 -0.96
N ARG A 682 3.13 -6.34 -1.30
CA ARG A 682 3.47 -5.24 -0.36
C ARG A 682 4.86 -5.39 0.29
N ALA A 683 5.77 -6.11 -0.35
CA ALA A 683 7.18 -6.15 0.02
C ALA A 683 7.99 -5.18 -0.86
N HIS A 684 8.92 -4.46 -0.23
CA HIS A 684 9.94 -3.67 -0.92
C HIS A 684 11.25 -4.45 -0.98
N TYR A 685 12.03 -4.23 -2.03
CA TYR A 685 13.27 -4.94 -2.34
C TYR A 685 14.36 -3.95 -2.77
N ASP A 686 15.45 -3.86 -2.00
CA ASP A 686 16.66 -3.15 -2.44
C ASP A 686 17.62 -4.12 -3.11
N LEU A 687 17.88 -3.91 -4.39
CA LEU A 687 18.93 -4.57 -5.16
C LEU A 687 20.25 -3.83 -4.93
N VAL A 688 20.99 -4.28 -3.91
CA VAL A 688 22.25 -3.67 -3.48
C VAL A 688 23.38 -4.15 -4.36
N LEU A 689 24.02 -3.23 -5.09
CA LEU A 689 25.08 -3.50 -6.05
C LEU A 689 26.44 -3.04 -5.50
N ILE A 690 27.39 -3.97 -5.43
CA ILE A 690 28.73 -3.74 -4.88
C ILE A 690 29.83 -4.28 -5.80
N PRO A 691 31.07 -3.73 -5.72
CA PRO A 691 32.23 -4.36 -6.36
C PRO A 691 32.53 -5.74 -5.73
N GLU A 692 32.86 -6.73 -6.56
CA GLU A 692 33.44 -7.99 -6.08
C GLU A 692 34.95 -7.81 -5.80
N ILE A 693 35.53 -8.69 -4.98
CA ILE A 693 36.93 -8.61 -4.48
C ILE A 693 38.00 -8.61 -5.61
N ASP A 694 37.64 -9.01 -6.84
CA ASP A 694 38.54 -8.93 -7.99
C ASP A 694 38.49 -7.58 -8.75
N PHE A 695 37.53 -6.71 -8.40
CA PHE A 695 37.23 -5.43 -9.06
C PHE A 695 37.05 -5.53 -10.60
N GLN A 696 36.73 -6.73 -11.10
CA GLN A 696 36.36 -7.00 -12.49
C GLN A 696 34.86 -7.32 -12.63
N ARG A 697 34.22 -7.69 -11.51
CA ARG A 697 32.84 -8.15 -11.41
C ARG A 697 32.06 -7.32 -10.39
N MET A 698 30.74 -7.38 -10.48
CA MET A 698 29.84 -6.86 -9.46
C MET A 698 29.02 -7.98 -8.86
N PHE A 699 28.69 -7.83 -7.58
CA PHE A 699 27.76 -8.69 -6.87
C PHE A 699 26.48 -7.90 -6.56
N ALA A 700 25.33 -8.55 -6.69
CA ALA A 700 24.03 -7.98 -6.34
C ALA A 700 23.24 -8.95 -5.46
N PHE A 701 22.52 -8.41 -4.47
CA PHE A 701 21.62 -9.16 -3.60
C PHE A 701 20.39 -8.31 -3.24
N SER A 702 19.29 -8.96 -2.84
CA SER A 702 18.07 -8.30 -2.40
C SER A 702 17.97 -8.25 -0.88
N VAL A 703 17.81 -7.05 -0.30
CA VAL A 703 17.28 -6.86 1.06
C VAL A 703 15.75 -6.78 0.95
N VAL A 704 15.01 -7.42 1.86
CA VAL A 704 13.54 -7.50 1.82
C VAL A 704 12.94 -6.75 3.01
N TYR A 705 11.97 -5.88 2.73
CA TYR A 705 11.39 -4.98 3.71
C TYR A 705 9.93 -5.39 3.97
N PRO A 706 9.60 -5.94 5.16
CA PRO A 706 8.22 -6.24 5.52
C PRO A 706 7.43 -4.95 5.78
N PHE A 707 6.14 -4.97 5.46
CA PHE A 707 5.23 -3.83 5.62
C PHE A 707 5.17 -3.33 7.09
N PRO A 708 5.28 -2.01 7.34
CA PRO A 708 5.21 -1.41 8.69
C PRO A 708 3.77 -1.42 9.24
N GLY A 709 3.29 -2.61 9.58
CA GLY A 709 1.94 -2.87 10.10
C GLY A 709 1.57 -4.34 10.29
N GLY A 710 2.48 -5.29 9.98
CA GLY A 710 2.23 -6.72 10.18
C GLY A 710 2.46 -7.22 11.61
N GLN A 711 1.38 -7.40 12.37
CA GLN A 711 1.26 -8.38 13.46
C GLN A 711 -0.04 -9.17 13.31
#